data_AF-A0A0Q9RPW4-F1
#
_entry.id   AF-A0A0Q9RPW4-F1
#
_cell.length_a   1.000
_cell.length_b   1.000
_cell.length_c   1.000
_cell.angle_alpha   90.00
_cell.angle_beta   90.00
_cell.angle_gamma   90.00
#
_symmetry.space_group_name_H-M   'P 1'
#
loop_
_entity.id
_entity.type
_entity.pdbx_description
1 polymer ?
#
loop_
_entity_poly.entity_id
_entity_poly.type
_entity_poly.pdbx_seq_one_letter_code
_entity_poly.pdbx_strand_id
1 'polypeptide(L)'
;MHGIGDHDDWSQLGSPTLLERPPEGPEAALPPTVPQHDLLLVNWSRASRGVAGFLWYVALPFTLVNAAGYMTPPDGLGPTAERRTRFAVVLTGLLLSLLTFVWALALAETIARRTLVTWTSSPDAGRWLAGAIGLALIAGMLGRQRRTASHTKPLVLWLNVLLVGSAAAVTAFTRPAHWQVTWSKMPDFLTTWGPSATFVQAPGDQPPGEFKALVANGQLVPYVDPVVSVSLFCIVVVVLTGAVFAIRGLIAAGTGRPATPEYVVDVALVGSVLLMVSVASALRLFADNLVLYLSNHHVPLFAEPGETAGFGSRALLPPRNRLYVGRDDALVDMLPLVGLLALLAFALAFVVANWTPRGAGRPRFGKRGSTLAKRLAAARWHRRLVLSLESTLGPTILLSTFLWGVSMAMVVNWILDGSNATWDRAIFTVQALSVLAIFMVVAGRSLQKVRKVVGMVADVLGFWPVASHPFAGASYRNQVVDGIIDEVRTAGRRPTVLIGHSQGSVLCAWAVHRIRTEEEFHDTGPALTLVTCGCPLESLYREVFPAYFPGSFYTSIWATTPWLNFWRATDPIATPLPLPQPQPVDATTDNLEIADPDAARRLQVHSDYWIAPEQVERVALCLPQAGRHRDVGRRPDVVPAAGKAKG
;
A
#
# COMPACT_ATOMS: atom_id res chain seq x y z
N MET A 1 -16.06 -3.87 18.08
CA MET A 1 -15.16 -3.07 17.24
C MET A 1 -14.75 -3.92 16.03
N HIS A 2 -15.25 -3.59 14.83
CA HIS A 2 -15.16 -4.46 13.66
C HIS A 2 -14.16 -3.97 12.62
N GLY A 3 -13.43 -4.89 11.99
CA GLY A 3 -12.36 -4.57 11.03
C GLY A 3 -12.78 -3.90 9.73
N ILE A 4 -11.80 -3.89 8.83
CA ILE A 4 -11.72 -3.17 7.55
C ILE A 4 -12.92 -3.40 6.61
N GLY A 5 -13.50 -2.30 6.12
CA GLY A 5 -14.44 -2.29 4.99
C GLY A 5 -15.43 -1.13 5.08
N ASP A 6 -16.14 -0.84 3.99
CA ASP A 6 -17.37 -0.03 4.02
C ASP A 6 -18.45 -0.88 4.70
N HIS A 7 -18.33 -1.03 6.01
CA HIS A 7 -19.26 -1.76 6.86
C HIS A 7 -20.35 -0.81 7.31
N ASP A 8 -21.61 -1.17 7.04
CA ASP A 8 -22.75 -0.48 7.67
C ASP A 8 -22.66 -0.66 9.18
N ASP A 9 -23.18 0.32 9.93
CA ASP A 9 -23.06 0.37 11.40
C ASP A 9 -23.56 -0.93 12.08
N TRP A 10 -24.56 -1.58 11.47
CA TRP A 10 -25.18 -2.80 11.97
C TRP A 10 -24.52 -4.09 11.49
N SER A 11 -23.61 -4.03 10.51
CA SER A 11 -22.93 -5.22 9.98
C SER A 11 -22.03 -5.90 11.04
N GLN A 12 -21.72 -5.20 12.12
CA GLN A 12 -20.99 -5.72 13.28
C GLN A 12 -21.79 -6.77 14.08
N LEU A 13 -23.13 -6.79 13.94
CA LEU A 13 -23.99 -7.77 14.62
C LEU A 13 -23.95 -9.16 13.96
N GLY A 14 -23.28 -9.29 12.81
CA GLY A 14 -23.18 -10.52 12.04
C GLY A 14 -24.18 -10.60 10.90
N SER A 15 -24.01 -11.63 10.07
CA SER A 15 -24.89 -11.88 8.92
C SER A 15 -26.28 -12.37 9.39
N PRO A 16 -27.38 -11.93 8.75
CA PRO A 16 -28.71 -12.42 9.08
C PRO A 16 -28.83 -13.91 8.71
N THR A 17 -29.64 -14.66 9.46
CA THR A 17 -29.89 -16.07 9.16
C THR A 17 -30.97 -16.20 8.09
N LEU A 18 -30.57 -16.59 6.88
CA LEU A 18 -31.49 -16.80 5.77
C LEU A 18 -32.41 -18.01 6.05
N LEU A 19 -33.72 -17.80 5.93
CA LEU A 19 -34.74 -18.83 6.06
C LEU A 19 -34.83 -19.64 4.76
N GLU A 20 -35.00 -20.95 4.87
CA GLU A 20 -35.17 -21.83 3.71
C GLU A 20 -36.45 -21.50 2.96
N ARG A 21 -36.30 -21.06 1.71
CA ARG A 21 -37.41 -20.84 0.76
C ARG A 21 -37.03 -21.30 -0.65
N PRO A 22 -38.02 -21.56 -1.52
CA PRO A 22 -37.78 -21.90 -2.91
C PRO A 22 -36.95 -20.80 -3.61
N PRO A 23 -36.04 -21.17 -4.53
CA PRO A 23 -35.07 -20.25 -5.13
C PRO A 23 -35.66 -19.10 -5.97
N GLU A 24 -36.94 -19.17 -6.33
CA GLU A 24 -37.63 -18.14 -7.12
C GLU A 24 -38.50 -17.18 -6.27
N GLY A 25 -38.43 -17.30 -4.93
CA GLY A 25 -39.22 -16.49 -4.00
C GLY A 25 -38.44 -15.37 -3.30
N PRO A 26 -39.13 -14.47 -2.57
CA PRO A 26 -38.48 -13.44 -1.77
C PRO A 26 -37.65 -14.07 -0.64
N GLU A 27 -36.40 -13.63 -0.53
CA GLU A 27 -35.51 -14.01 0.57
C GLU A 27 -36.08 -13.45 1.88
N ALA A 28 -36.30 -14.34 2.85
CA ALA A 28 -36.64 -13.97 4.21
C ALA A 28 -35.45 -14.32 5.10
N ALA A 29 -35.12 -13.43 6.03
CA ALA A 29 -34.00 -13.61 6.94
C ALA A 29 -34.41 -13.25 8.36
N LEU A 30 -33.92 -13.99 9.34
CA LEU A 30 -33.99 -13.60 10.74
C LEU A 30 -32.89 -12.56 11.01
N PRO A 31 -33.20 -11.49 11.76
CA PRO A 31 -32.19 -10.52 12.16
C PRO A 31 -31.14 -11.19 13.05
N PRO A 32 -29.91 -10.65 13.10
CA PRO A 32 -28.89 -11.14 14.02
C PRO A 32 -29.35 -11.01 15.48
N THR A 33 -28.95 -11.95 16.34
CA THR A 33 -29.25 -11.89 17.77
C THR A 33 -28.42 -10.82 18.46
N VAL A 34 -29.10 -9.87 19.11
CA VAL A 34 -28.46 -8.83 19.93
C VAL A 34 -28.37 -9.33 21.37
N PRO A 35 -27.22 -9.16 22.04
CA PRO A 35 -27.10 -9.52 23.45
C PRO A 35 -28.02 -8.69 24.36
N GLN A 36 -28.32 -9.22 25.54
CA GLN A 36 -29.15 -8.53 26.55
C GLN A 36 -28.42 -7.44 27.36
N HIS A 37 -27.09 -7.34 27.22
CA HIS A 37 -26.28 -6.31 27.88
C HIS A 37 -26.12 -5.07 27.01
N ASP A 38 -25.74 -3.94 27.62
CA ASP A 38 -25.42 -2.70 26.91
C ASP A 38 -24.33 -2.95 25.85
N LEU A 39 -24.70 -2.77 24.58
CA LEU A 39 -23.82 -2.99 23.44
C LEU A 39 -23.48 -1.66 22.77
N LEU A 40 -22.19 -1.33 22.71
CA LEU A 40 -21.67 -0.21 21.96
C LEU A 40 -20.96 -0.72 20.69
N LEU A 41 -21.43 -0.25 19.53
CA LEU A 41 -20.80 -0.55 18.25
C LEU A 41 -19.88 0.61 17.85
N VAL A 42 -18.58 0.32 17.79
CA VAL A 42 -17.57 1.28 17.34
C VAL A 42 -17.15 0.90 15.93
N ASN A 43 -17.49 1.75 14.98
CA ASN A 43 -17.14 1.61 13.56
C ASN A 43 -16.16 2.72 13.17
N TRP A 44 -15.12 2.39 12.42
CA TRP A 44 -14.26 3.38 11.78
C TRP A 44 -14.09 3.01 10.31
N SER A 45 -14.43 3.93 9.42
CA SER A 45 -14.17 3.77 8.00
C SER A 45 -13.04 4.70 7.59
N ARG A 46 -11.98 4.16 6.98
CA ARG A 46 -10.94 4.98 6.34
C ARG A 46 -11.41 5.78 5.15
N ALA A 47 -12.45 5.28 4.48
CA ALA A 47 -13.06 5.99 3.39
C ALA A 47 -13.88 7.14 3.96
N SER A 48 -13.19 8.24 4.31
CA SER A 48 -13.80 9.56 4.26
C SER A 48 -14.51 9.66 2.91
N ARG A 49 -15.84 9.57 2.94
CA ARG A 49 -16.74 9.40 1.80
C ARG A 49 -16.39 10.44 0.72
N GLY A 50 -15.82 10.01 -0.41
CA GLY A 50 -15.57 10.86 -1.59
C GLY A 50 -14.11 10.90 -2.10
N VAL A 51 -13.68 12.08 -2.56
CA VAL A 51 -12.41 12.33 -3.29
C VAL A 51 -11.16 11.95 -2.48
N ALA A 52 -11.23 12.06 -1.15
CA ALA A 52 -10.13 11.70 -0.26
C ALA A 52 -9.77 10.20 -0.30
N GLY A 53 -10.72 9.32 -0.62
CA GLY A 53 -10.46 7.89 -0.83
C GLY A 53 -9.62 7.62 -2.10
N PHE A 54 -9.86 8.36 -3.19
CA PHE A 54 -9.07 8.27 -4.41
C PHE A 54 -7.63 8.77 -4.21
N LEU A 55 -7.48 9.91 -3.53
CA LEU A 55 -6.17 10.50 -3.24
C LEU A 55 -5.29 9.59 -2.37
N TRP A 56 -5.90 8.70 -1.57
CA TRP A 56 -5.15 7.70 -0.81
C TRP A 56 -4.43 6.70 -1.74
N TYR A 57 -5.05 6.28 -2.86
CA TYR A 57 -4.39 5.42 -3.84
C TYR A 57 -3.22 6.12 -4.54
N VAL A 58 -3.33 7.43 -4.80
CA VAL A 58 -2.20 8.24 -5.30
C VAL A 58 -1.09 8.33 -4.25
N ALA A 59 -1.45 8.34 -2.96
CA ALA A 59 -0.48 8.36 -1.86
C ALA A 59 0.17 6.98 -1.58
N LEU A 60 -0.26 5.91 -2.23
CA LEU A 60 0.17 4.54 -1.93
C LEU A 60 1.70 4.33 -2.03
N PRO A 61 2.42 4.81 -3.07
CA PRO A 61 3.88 4.71 -3.13
C PRO A 61 4.57 5.28 -1.89
N PHE A 62 4.17 6.47 -1.46
CA PHE A 62 4.74 7.15 -0.29
C PHE A 62 4.38 6.44 1.02
N THR A 63 3.17 5.87 1.07
CA THR A 63 2.68 5.15 2.26
C THR A 63 3.38 3.80 2.42
N LEU A 64 3.72 3.13 1.31
CA LEU A 64 4.56 1.91 1.32
C LEU A 64 5.94 2.20 1.91
N VAL A 65 6.63 3.25 1.44
CA VAL A 65 7.93 3.68 1.99
C VAL A 65 7.79 4.07 3.47
N ASN A 66 6.70 4.74 3.84
CA ASN A 66 6.44 5.06 5.23
C ASN A 66 6.33 3.81 6.11
N ALA A 67 5.51 2.84 5.71
CA ALA A 67 5.35 1.57 6.42
C ALA A 67 6.64 0.75 6.47
N ALA A 68 7.45 0.76 5.41
CA ALA A 68 8.76 0.11 5.40
C ALA A 68 9.71 0.65 6.49
N GLY A 69 9.55 1.91 6.90
CA GLY A 69 10.25 2.48 8.04
C GLY A 69 9.94 1.82 9.40
N TYR A 70 8.82 1.09 9.49
CA TYR A 70 8.38 0.36 10.68
C TYR A 70 8.66 -1.15 10.59
N MET A 71 9.08 -1.66 9.44
CA MET A 71 9.43 -3.08 9.23
C MET A 71 10.86 -3.36 9.71
N THR A 72 11.20 -2.87 10.90
CA THR A 72 12.53 -3.04 11.48
C THR A 72 12.66 -4.41 12.13
N PRO A 73 13.84 -5.04 12.07
CA PRO A 73 14.11 -6.28 12.77
C PRO A 73 13.87 -6.14 14.28
N PRO A 74 13.63 -7.25 15.01
CA PRO A 74 13.44 -7.22 16.46
C PRO A 74 14.65 -6.61 17.19
N ASP A 75 14.40 -6.05 18.37
CA ASP A 75 15.32 -5.22 19.17
C ASP A 75 16.73 -5.81 19.45
N GLY A 76 16.94 -7.10 19.20
CA GLY A 76 18.22 -7.79 19.37
C GLY A 76 19.25 -7.64 18.25
N LEU A 77 18.93 -7.05 17.09
CA LEU A 77 19.84 -6.97 15.92
C LEU A 77 20.74 -5.72 15.87
N GLY A 78 20.72 -4.89 16.91
CA GLY A 78 21.66 -3.79 17.15
C GLY A 78 21.38 -2.50 16.33
N PRO A 79 21.94 -1.35 16.76
CA PRO A 79 21.64 -0.02 16.18
C PRO A 79 22.04 0.13 14.70
N THR A 80 22.94 -0.73 14.20
CA THR A 80 23.42 -0.69 12.82
C THR A 80 22.37 -1.18 11.82
N ALA A 81 21.59 -2.21 12.16
CA ALA A 81 20.55 -2.75 11.28
C ALA A 81 19.43 -1.73 11.07
N GLU A 82 19.00 -1.08 12.16
CA GLU A 82 17.98 -0.04 12.13
C GLU A 82 18.42 1.20 11.33
N ARG A 83 19.67 1.66 11.52
CA ARG A 83 20.22 2.79 10.73
C ARG A 83 20.21 2.52 9.23
N ARG A 84 20.51 1.29 8.81
CA ARG A 84 20.50 0.90 7.39
C ARG A 84 19.09 0.89 6.81
N THR A 85 18.11 0.31 7.51
CA THR A 85 16.71 0.35 7.09
C THR A 85 16.22 1.79 6.98
N ARG A 86 16.53 2.63 7.98
CA ARG A 86 16.23 4.07 7.94
C ARG A 86 16.88 4.76 6.74
N PHE A 87 18.15 4.50 6.45
CA PHE A 87 18.84 5.08 5.29
C PHE A 87 18.15 4.68 3.98
N ALA A 88 17.87 3.40 3.76
CA ALA A 88 17.20 2.91 2.56
C ALA A 88 15.80 3.52 2.39
N VAL A 89 15.04 3.63 3.48
CA VAL A 89 13.71 4.26 3.48
C VAL A 89 13.80 5.75 3.15
N VAL A 90 14.74 6.48 3.73
CA VAL A 90 14.96 7.91 3.43
C VAL A 90 15.41 8.09 1.98
N LEU A 91 16.36 7.28 1.50
CA LEU A 91 16.83 7.30 0.11
C LEU A 91 15.68 7.07 -0.87
N THR A 92 14.90 5.99 -0.69
CA THR A 92 13.75 5.70 -1.55
C THR A 92 12.69 6.80 -1.46
N GLY A 93 12.45 7.37 -0.28
CA GLY A 93 11.58 8.53 -0.13
C GLY A 93 12.04 9.75 -0.93
N LEU A 94 13.35 10.03 -0.93
CA LEU A 94 13.94 11.09 -1.75
C LEU A 94 13.78 10.79 -3.25
N LEU A 95 14.02 9.55 -3.69
CA LEU A 95 13.77 9.15 -5.08
C LEU A 95 12.31 9.37 -5.48
N LEU A 96 11.35 9.03 -4.60
CA LEU A 96 9.93 9.28 -4.86
C LEU A 96 9.61 10.77 -4.98
N SER A 97 10.19 11.65 -4.15
CA SER A 97 10.02 13.10 -4.27
C SER A 97 10.60 13.64 -5.58
N LEU A 98 11.78 13.16 -5.99
CA LEU A 98 12.39 13.51 -7.27
C LEU A 98 11.49 13.08 -8.44
N LEU A 99 11.01 11.83 -8.42
CA LEU A 99 10.08 11.31 -9.43
C LEU A 99 8.77 12.08 -9.45
N THR A 100 8.26 12.49 -8.29
CA THR A 100 7.03 13.30 -8.19
C THR A 100 7.22 14.63 -8.90
N PHE A 101 8.35 15.31 -8.68
CA PHE A 101 8.68 16.54 -9.38
C PHE A 101 8.80 16.33 -10.90
N VAL A 102 9.62 15.37 -11.32
CA VAL A 102 9.89 15.04 -12.74
C VAL A 102 8.60 14.72 -13.47
N TRP A 103 7.76 13.84 -12.92
CA TRP A 103 6.52 13.44 -13.56
C TRP A 103 5.41 14.48 -13.49
N ALA A 104 5.32 15.27 -12.41
CA ALA A 104 4.37 16.38 -12.35
C ALA A 104 4.71 17.44 -13.40
N LEU A 105 6.00 17.77 -13.57
CA LEU A 105 6.44 18.69 -14.62
C LEU A 105 6.20 18.11 -16.01
N ALA A 106 6.52 16.84 -16.25
CA ALA A 106 6.25 16.16 -17.52
C ALA A 106 4.75 16.13 -17.85
N LEU A 107 3.89 15.89 -16.87
CA LEU A 107 2.44 15.97 -17.04
C LEU A 107 1.98 17.40 -17.36
N ALA A 108 2.50 18.38 -16.64
CA ALA A 108 2.16 19.78 -16.85
C ALA A 108 2.58 20.27 -18.24
N GLU A 109 3.80 19.93 -18.70
CA GLU A 109 4.25 20.24 -20.07
C GLU A 109 3.44 19.50 -21.13
N THR A 110 2.99 18.26 -20.86
CA THR A 110 2.10 17.47 -21.74
C THR A 110 0.73 18.13 -21.93
N ILE A 111 0.20 18.77 -20.89
CA ILE A 111 -1.08 19.50 -20.97
C ILE A 111 -0.83 20.86 -21.64
N ALA A 112 0.19 21.61 -21.18
CA ALA A 112 0.49 22.97 -21.63
C ALA A 112 0.75 23.05 -23.14
N ARG A 113 1.39 22.03 -23.72
CA ARG A 113 1.69 21.98 -25.17
C ARG A 113 0.47 22.05 -26.09
N ARG A 114 -0.75 21.82 -25.60
CA ARG A 114 -1.97 21.69 -26.43
C ARG A 114 -3.14 22.53 -25.90
N THR A 115 -2.90 23.35 -24.89
CA THR A 115 -3.85 24.34 -24.39
C THR A 115 -3.58 25.70 -25.01
N LEU A 116 -4.63 26.46 -25.34
CA LEU A 116 -4.62 27.81 -25.91
C LEU A 116 -3.97 28.89 -25.01
N VAL A 117 -3.48 28.51 -23.82
CA VAL A 117 -2.66 29.39 -23.01
C VAL A 117 -1.38 29.66 -23.78
N THR A 118 -1.21 30.90 -24.25
CA THR A 118 -0.07 31.44 -25.01
C THR A 118 1.29 31.29 -24.32
N TRP A 119 1.38 30.57 -23.20
CA TRP A 119 2.61 30.21 -22.51
C TRP A 119 3.64 29.53 -23.42
N THR A 120 3.23 28.69 -24.38
CA THR A 120 4.15 28.00 -25.30
C THR A 120 4.93 28.94 -26.23
N SER A 121 4.48 30.18 -26.40
CA SER A 121 5.20 31.20 -27.19
C SER A 121 6.35 31.87 -26.42
N SER A 122 6.39 31.74 -25.10
CA SER A 122 7.49 32.30 -24.29
C SER A 122 8.65 31.30 -24.21
N PRO A 123 9.88 31.71 -24.57
CA PRO A 123 11.05 30.85 -24.46
C PRO A 123 11.37 30.45 -23.00
N ASP A 124 10.79 31.11 -21.99
CA ASP A 124 11.02 30.83 -20.57
C ASP A 124 9.90 30.03 -19.89
N ALA A 125 8.83 29.67 -20.58
CA ALA A 125 7.65 29.07 -19.96
C ALA A 125 7.95 27.79 -19.17
N GLY A 126 8.79 26.90 -19.70
CA GLY A 126 9.21 25.67 -19.03
C GLY A 126 10.00 25.94 -17.75
N ARG A 127 10.78 27.04 -17.70
CA ARG A 127 11.50 27.45 -16.49
C ARG A 127 10.53 27.85 -15.39
N TRP A 128 9.55 28.69 -15.74
CA TRP A 128 8.51 29.13 -14.81
C TRP A 128 7.66 27.96 -14.34
N LEU A 129 7.34 27.03 -15.23
CA LEU A 129 6.59 25.83 -14.88
C LEU A 129 7.37 24.93 -13.91
N ALA A 130 8.66 24.71 -14.16
CA ALA A 130 9.53 23.96 -13.25
C ALA A 130 9.58 24.60 -11.85
N GLY A 131 9.77 25.92 -11.78
CA GLY A 131 9.74 26.67 -10.53
C GLY A 131 8.39 26.58 -9.82
N ALA A 132 7.28 26.75 -10.54
CA ALA A 132 5.93 26.69 -10.00
C ALA A 132 5.59 25.29 -9.44
N ILE A 133 5.91 24.22 -10.17
CA ILE A 133 5.70 22.84 -9.70
C ILE A 133 6.56 22.54 -8.47
N GLY A 134 7.83 22.95 -8.47
CA GLY A 134 8.72 22.80 -7.31
C GLY A 134 8.17 23.52 -6.06
N LEU A 135 7.76 24.78 -6.21
CA LEU A 135 7.15 25.56 -5.14
C LEU A 135 5.84 24.95 -4.64
N ALA A 136 4.97 24.47 -5.55
CA ALA A 136 3.71 23.83 -5.19
C ALA A 136 3.93 22.55 -4.36
N LEU A 137 4.90 21.72 -4.74
CA LEU A 137 5.26 20.53 -3.98
C LEU A 137 5.83 20.87 -2.60
N ILE A 138 6.74 21.85 -2.51
CA ILE A 138 7.29 22.32 -1.22
C ILE A 138 6.18 22.86 -0.32
N ALA A 139 5.31 23.73 -0.85
CA ALA A 139 4.16 24.27 -0.13
C ALA A 139 3.21 23.16 0.34
N GLY A 140 2.99 22.12 -0.49
CA GLY A 140 2.24 20.93 -0.14
C GLY A 140 2.84 20.16 1.04
N MET A 141 4.16 19.94 1.03
CA MET A 141 4.88 19.27 2.12
C MET A 141 4.77 20.07 3.44
N LEU A 142 5.03 21.39 3.40
CA LEU A 142 4.96 22.26 4.57
C LEU A 142 3.52 22.42 5.09
N GLY A 143 2.55 22.57 4.20
CA GLY A 143 1.13 22.67 4.55
C GLY A 143 0.62 21.41 5.22
N ARG A 144 1.02 20.23 4.73
CA ARG A 144 0.67 18.94 5.31
C ARG A 144 1.30 18.73 6.70
N GLN A 145 2.54 19.17 6.90
CA GLN A 145 3.19 19.13 8.22
C GLN A 145 2.45 19.98 9.27
N ARG A 146 1.78 21.07 8.86
CA ARG A 146 1.03 21.95 9.77
C ARG A 146 -0.40 21.49 10.06
N ARG A 147 -1.07 20.85 9.09
CA ARG A 147 -2.52 20.57 9.15
C ARG A 147 -2.88 19.18 9.65
N THR A 148 -2.03 18.19 9.40
CA THR A 148 -2.31 16.81 9.79
C THR A 148 -1.57 16.52 11.10
N ALA A 149 -2.13 15.64 11.95
CA ALA A 149 -1.39 15.02 13.07
C ALA A 149 -0.19 14.14 12.61
N SER A 150 0.18 14.25 11.32
CA SER A 150 1.37 13.65 10.72
C SER A 150 2.59 14.48 11.06
N HIS A 151 3.40 14.01 12.00
CA HIS A 151 4.70 14.61 12.28
C HIS A 151 5.79 13.86 11.53
N THR A 152 5.98 14.21 10.25
CA THR A 152 7.19 13.78 9.54
C THR A 152 8.39 14.31 10.30
N LYS A 153 9.44 13.50 10.46
CA LYS A 153 10.65 13.94 11.18
C LYS A 153 11.23 15.19 10.49
N PRO A 154 11.61 16.26 11.22
CA PRO A 154 12.05 17.52 10.62
C PRO A 154 13.18 17.37 9.61
N LEU A 155 14.16 16.52 9.91
CA LEU A 155 15.26 16.21 8.99
C LEU A 155 14.77 15.62 7.67
N VAL A 156 13.85 14.65 7.72
CA VAL A 156 13.29 13.99 6.53
C VAL A 156 12.50 14.99 5.69
N LEU A 157 11.70 15.85 6.32
CA LEU A 157 10.97 16.91 5.64
C LEU A 157 11.92 17.85 4.89
N TRP A 158 12.95 18.38 5.57
CA TRP A 158 13.88 19.33 4.96
C TRP A 158 14.74 18.70 3.86
N LEU A 159 15.15 17.44 3.98
CA LEU A 159 15.83 16.75 2.89
C LEU A 159 14.96 16.67 1.63
N ASN A 160 13.67 16.37 1.76
CA ASN A 160 12.74 16.35 0.62
C ASN A 160 12.51 17.75 0.05
N VAL A 161 12.35 18.78 0.90
CA VAL A 161 12.21 20.17 0.46
C VAL A 161 13.43 20.65 -0.30
N LEU A 162 14.64 20.38 0.22
CA LEU A 162 15.90 20.75 -0.42
C LEU A 162 16.08 20.02 -1.74
N LEU A 163 15.76 18.72 -1.81
CA LEU A 163 15.85 17.94 -3.03
C LEU A 163 14.92 18.47 -4.12
N VAL A 164 13.64 18.70 -3.80
CA VAL A 164 12.66 19.23 -4.76
C VAL A 164 13.03 20.65 -5.19
N GLY A 165 13.46 21.50 -4.25
CA GLY A 165 13.93 22.85 -4.57
C GLY A 165 15.15 22.85 -5.48
N SER A 166 16.13 21.97 -5.20
CA SER A 166 17.33 21.84 -6.03
C SER A 166 17.01 21.28 -7.41
N ALA A 167 16.16 20.25 -7.50
CA ALA A 167 15.72 19.69 -8.78
C ALA A 167 14.97 20.74 -9.62
N ALA A 168 14.05 21.50 -9.00
CA ALA A 168 13.34 22.58 -9.67
C ALA A 168 14.27 23.68 -10.18
N ALA A 169 15.24 24.10 -9.36
CA ALA A 169 16.24 25.08 -9.75
C ALA A 169 17.10 24.56 -10.91
N VAL A 170 17.67 23.37 -10.81
CA VAL A 170 18.47 22.75 -11.88
C VAL A 170 17.66 22.69 -13.17
N THR A 171 16.44 22.14 -13.14
CA THR A 171 15.59 22.03 -14.33
C THR A 171 15.25 23.40 -14.93
N ALA A 172 14.97 24.41 -14.11
CA ALA A 172 14.69 25.77 -14.59
C ALA A 172 15.92 26.45 -15.22
N PHE A 173 17.11 26.28 -14.65
CA PHE A 173 18.32 26.95 -15.16
C PHE A 173 18.92 26.21 -16.37
N THR A 174 19.05 24.89 -16.28
CA THR A 174 19.79 24.10 -17.28
C THR A 174 18.93 23.57 -18.42
N ARG A 175 17.60 23.53 -18.25
CA ARG A 175 16.62 22.98 -19.20
C ARG A 175 17.06 21.65 -19.81
N PRO A 176 17.04 20.54 -19.03
CA PRO A 176 17.49 19.23 -19.48
C PRO A 176 16.94 18.75 -20.83
N ALA A 177 15.75 19.18 -21.24
CA ALA A 177 15.17 18.87 -22.57
C ALA A 177 16.05 19.32 -23.76
N HIS A 178 17.00 20.25 -23.55
CA HIS A 178 17.91 20.76 -24.59
C HIS A 178 19.34 20.22 -24.47
N TRP A 179 19.58 19.23 -23.61
CA TRP A 179 20.91 18.63 -23.48
C TRP A 179 21.19 17.71 -24.66
N GLN A 180 22.01 18.19 -25.59
CA GLN A 180 22.47 17.40 -26.73
C GLN A 180 23.43 16.31 -26.28
N VAL A 181 23.30 15.13 -26.89
CA VAL A 181 24.18 14.00 -26.63
C VAL A 181 25.52 14.27 -27.32
N THR A 182 26.55 14.53 -26.53
CA THR A 182 27.92 14.70 -27.01
C THR A 182 28.71 13.39 -27.00
N TRP A 183 28.19 12.35 -26.36
CA TRP A 183 28.86 11.08 -26.18
C TRP A 183 28.34 10.02 -27.16
N SER A 184 29.21 9.58 -28.08
CA SER A 184 28.86 8.66 -29.17
C SER A 184 28.48 7.23 -28.73
N LYS A 185 28.65 6.87 -27.46
CA LYS A 185 28.27 5.56 -26.89
C LYS A 185 27.06 5.63 -25.96
N MET A 186 26.33 6.75 -25.94
CA MET A 186 25.14 6.86 -25.13
C MET A 186 24.10 5.84 -25.61
N PRO A 187 23.49 5.04 -24.71
CA PRO A 187 22.49 4.06 -25.12
C PRO A 187 21.29 4.73 -25.78
N ASP A 188 20.86 4.21 -26.93
CA ASP A 188 19.78 4.79 -27.74
C ASP A 188 18.49 4.98 -26.94
N PHE A 189 18.21 4.08 -25.98
CA PHE A 189 17.04 4.13 -25.11
C PHE A 189 17.03 5.29 -24.08
N LEU A 190 18.13 6.02 -23.93
CA LEU A 190 18.22 7.24 -23.11
C LEU A 190 18.19 8.51 -23.96
N THR A 191 18.07 8.36 -25.27
CA THR A 191 18.19 9.45 -26.22
C THR A 191 16.93 9.59 -27.06
N THR A 192 16.73 10.79 -27.58
CA THR A 192 15.57 11.17 -28.38
C THR A 192 16.00 12.18 -29.44
N TRP A 193 15.35 12.19 -30.60
CA TRP A 193 15.76 13.02 -31.72
C TRP A 193 14.98 14.34 -31.77
N GLY A 194 15.71 15.45 -31.93
CA GLY A 194 15.11 16.78 -31.93
C GLY A 194 15.71 17.72 -32.98
N PRO A 195 15.02 18.84 -33.26
CA PRO A 195 15.52 19.84 -34.20
C PRO A 195 16.82 20.48 -33.68
N SER A 196 17.76 20.74 -34.59
CA SER A 196 18.94 21.57 -34.31
C SER A 196 18.59 23.05 -34.32
N ALA A 197 19.51 23.91 -33.87
CA ALA A 197 19.32 25.37 -33.90
C ALA A 197 19.13 25.94 -35.32
N THR A 198 19.54 25.20 -36.35
CA THR A 198 19.42 25.55 -37.77
C THR A 198 18.29 24.80 -38.47
N PHE A 199 17.37 24.19 -37.71
CA PHE A 199 16.25 23.45 -38.27
C PHE A 199 15.32 24.39 -39.05
N VAL A 200 15.10 24.07 -40.33
CA VAL A 200 14.14 24.77 -41.20
C VAL A 200 13.01 23.80 -41.47
N GLN A 201 11.78 24.16 -41.08
CA GLN A 201 10.61 23.33 -41.31
C GLN A 201 10.37 23.23 -42.83
N ALA A 202 10.42 22.02 -43.38
CA ALA A 202 10.11 21.78 -44.79
C ALA A 202 8.63 22.14 -45.06
N PRO A 203 8.29 22.73 -46.22
CA PRO A 203 6.91 22.96 -46.62
C PRO A 203 6.14 21.63 -46.58
N GLY A 204 4.97 21.63 -45.93
CA GLY A 204 4.19 20.41 -45.70
C GLY A 204 3.78 19.76 -47.03
N ASP A 205 4.41 18.63 -47.36
CA ASP A 205 3.95 17.53 -48.24
C ASP A 205 5.11 16.57 -48.63
N GLN A 206 6.07 16.28 -47.74
CA GLN A 206 7.14 15.29 -48.02
C GLN A 206 6.81 13.92 -47.40
N PRO A 207 7.03 12.79 -48.12
CA PRO A 207 6.71 11.45 -47.64
C PRO A 207 7.72 10.92 -46.59
N PRO A 208 7.40 9.81 -45.88
CA PRO A 208 8.12 9.29 -44.70
C PRO A 208 9.59 8.79 -44.88
N GLY A 209 10.30 9.20 -45.94
CA GLY A 209 11.71 8.85 -46.21
C GLY A 209 12.73 9.82 -45.61
N GLU A 210 12.30 10.90 -44.94
CA GLU A 210 13.13 12.06 -44.58
C GLU A 210 13.99 11.92 -43.33
N PHE A 211 13.70 11.01 -42.38
CA PHE A 211 14.43 10.99 -41.09
C PHE A 211 15.94 10.82 -41.27
N LYS A 212 16.37 9.82 -42.06
CA LYS A 212 17.80 9.58 -42.34
C LYS A 212 18.44 10.76 -43.08
N ALA A 213 17.69 11.43 -43.96
CA ALA A 213 18.17 12.60 -44.68
C ALA A 213 18.33 13.81 -43.75
N LEU A 214 17.38 14.03 -42.83
CA LEU A 214 17.43 15.12 -41.85
C LEU A 214 18.53 14.92 -40.81
N VAL A 215 18.78 13.67 -40.39
CA VAL A 215 19.94 13.31 -39.55
C VAL A 215 21.23 13.52 -40.33
N ALA A 216 21.31 13.05 -41.58
CA ALA A 216 22.50 13.21 -42.42
C ALA A 216 22.83 14.68 -42.73
N ASN A 217 21.81 15.52 -42.88
CA ASN A 217 21.94 16.96 -43.12
C ASN A 217 22.15 17.78 -41.84
N GLY A 218 22.28 17.14 -40.67
CA GLY A 218 22.49 17.82 -39.37
C GLY A 218 21.30 18.66 -38.88
N GLN A 219 20.11 18.44 -39.44
CA GLN A 219 18.89 19.13 -39.03
C GLN A 219 18.24 18.47 -37.81
N LEU A 220 18.46 17.17 -37.61
CA LEU A 220 18.09 16.45 -36.41
C LEU A 220 19.34 16.01 -35.63
N VAL A 221 19.35 16.29 -34.32
CA VAL A 221 20.44 15.91 -33.41
C VAL A 221 19.88 15.15 -32.20
N PRO A 222 20.67 14.24 -31.60
CA PRO A 222 20.23 13.48 -30.43
C PRO A 222 20.28 14.35 -29.16
N TYR A 223 19.23 14.24 -28.35
CA TYR A 223 19.07 14.84 -27.03
C TYR A 223 18.93 13.75 -25.96
N VAL A 224 19.27 14.07 -24.72
CA VAL A 224 18.99 13.19 -23.57
C VAL A 224 17.50 13.24 -23.24
N ASP A 225 16.86 12.09 -22.98
CA ASP A 225 15.51 12.04 -22.39
C ASP A 225 15.63 12.11 -20.85
N PRO A 226 15.32 13.25 -20.22
CA PRO A 226 15.54 13.41 -18.78
C PRO A 226 14.53 12.59 -17.95
N VAL A 227 13.31 12.38 -18.46
CA VAL A 227 12.26 11.66 -17.75
C VAL A 227 12.57 10.18 -17.68
N VAL A 228 12.97 9.57 -18.80
CA VAL A 228 13.42 8.17 -18.84
C VAL A 228 14.69 8.00 -18.03
N SER A 229 15.67 8.88 -18.22
CA SER A 229 16.97 8.78 -17.54
C SER A 229 16.82 8.80 -16.02
N VAL A 230 16.06 9.77 -15.48
CA VAL A 230 15.82 9.84 -14.02
C VAL A 230 14.97 8.66 -13.54
N SER A 231 13.98 8.23 -14.31
CA SER A 231 13.13 7.08 -13.93
C SER A 231 13.94 5.79 -13.84
N LEU A 232 14.77 5.50 -14.85
CA LEU A 232 15.64 4.32 -14.85
C LEU A 232 16.71 4.40 -13.76
N PHE A 233 17.31 5.58 -13.54
CA PHE A 233 18.23 5.77 -12.43
C PHE A 233 17.57 5.43 -11.08
N CYS A 234 16.36 5.95 -10.83
CA CYS A 234 15.62 5.65 -9.59
C CYS A 234 15.27 4.16 -9.48
N ILE A 235 14.86 3.51 -10.57
CA ILE A 235 14.58 2.07 -10.61
C ILE A 235 15.85 1.26 -10.29
N VAL A 236 16.98 1.58 -10.92
CA VAL A 236 18.25 0.88 -10.66
C VAL A 236 18.67 1.05 -9.21
N VAL A 237 18.66 2.27 -8.68
CA VAL A 237 19.06 2.54 -7.29
C VAL A 237 18.16 1.79 -6.30
N VAL A 238 16.84 1.79 -6.50
CA VAL A 238 15.94 1.09 -5.58
C VAL A 238 16.04 -0.44 -5.70
N VAL A 239 16.27 -0.97 -6.90
CA VAL A 239 16.48 -2.43 -7.11
C VAL A 239 17.78 -2.87 -6.46
N LEU A 240 18.86 -2.10 -6.59
CA LEU A 240 20.12 -2.39 -5.89
C LEU A 240 19.95 -2.30 -4.37
N THR A 241 19.20 -1.30 -3.89
CA THR A 241 18.87 -1.16 -2.47
C THR A 241 18.06 -2.36 -1.98
N GLY A 242 17.03 -2.76 -2.72
CA GLY A 242 16.18 -3.92 -2.46
C GLY A 242 16.95 -5.24 -2.44
N ALA A 243 17.86 -5.43 -3.40
CA ALA A 243 18.74 -6.60 -3.46
C ALA A 243 19.57 -6.79 -2.18
N VAL A 244 20.00 -5.70 -1.52
CA VAL A 244 20.67 -5.79 -0.21
C VAL A 244 19.75 -6.41 0.84
N PHE A 245 18.47 -6.04 0.87
CA PHE A 245 17.48 -6.62 1.79
C PHE A 245 17.14 -8.06 1.42
N ALA A 246 17.01 -8.38 0.13
CA ALA A 246 16.81 -9.76 -0.33
C ALA A 246 17.96 -10.68 0.11
N ILE A 247 19.22 -10.25 -0.08
CA ILE A 247 20.41 -11.00 0.36
C ILE A 247 20.43 -11.17 1.87
N ARG A 248 20.09 -10.12 2.63
CA ARG A 248 20.01 -10.20 4.09
C ARG A 248 18.92 -11.14 4.56
N GLY A 249 17.75 -11.13 3.92
CA GLY A 249 16.68 -12.08 4.19
C GLY A 249 17.14 -13.52 3.96
N LEU A 250 17.92 -13.78 2.89
CA LEU A 250 18.47 -15.11 2.63
C LEU A 250 19.47 -15.54 3.72
N ILE A 251 20.32 -14.61 4.18
CA ILE A 251 21.26 -14.86 5.29
C ILE A 251 20.50 -15.10 6.60
N ALA A 252 19.46 -14.32 6.88
CA ALA A 252 18.61 -14.48 8.06
C ALA A 252 17.94 -15.86 8.06
N ALA A 253 17.32 -16.24 6.94
CA ALA A 253 16.70 -17.55 6.77
C ALA A 253 17.71 -18.70 6.94
N GLY A 254 18.92 -18.56 6.40
CA GLY A 254 20.00 -19.54 6.55
C GLY A 254 20.55 -19.66 7.99
N THR A 255 20.33 -18.65 8.83
CA THR A 255 20.78 -18.62 10.23
C THR A 255 19.64 -18.85 11.24
N GLY A 256 18.43 -19.20 10.76
CA GLY A 256 17.26 -19.42 11.61
C GLY A 256 16.71 -18.15 12.26
N ARG A 257 17.04 -16.97 11.73
CA ARG A 257 16.51 -15.68 12.17
C ARG A 257 15.29 -15.29 11.33
N PRO A 258 14.34 -14.50 11.87
CA PRO A 258 13.18 -14.02 11.12
C PRO A 258 13.63 -13.26 9.87
N ALA A 259 13.27 -13.79 8.69
CA ALA A 259 13.68 -13.24 7.40
C ALA A 259 12.58 -12.37 6.76
N THR A 260 11.31 -12.59 7.14
CA THR A 260 10.13 -11.89 6.61
C THR A 260 10.29 -10.36 6.58
N PRO A 261 10.74 -9.66 7.65
CA PRO A 261 10.84 -8.20 7.62
C PRO A 261 11.78 -7.68 6.53
N GLU A 262 12.91 -8.35 6.29
CA GLU A 262 13.87 -7.95 5.26
C GLU A 262 13.25 -8.07 3.86
N TYR A 263 12.57 -9.19 3.58
CA TYR A 263 11.90 -9.40 2.29
C TYR A 263 10.75 -8.42 2.05
N VAL A 264 9.96 -8.11 3.08
CA VAL A 264 8.83 -7.18 2.92
C VAL A 264 9.31 -5.74 2.75
N VAL A 265 10.43 -5.34 3.37
CA VAL A 265 11.08 -4.05 3.10
C VAL A 265 11.51 -3.97 1.63
N ASP A 266 12.17 -4.99 1.08
CA ASP A 266 12.55 -5.04 -0.34
C ASP A 266 11.33 -4.80 -1.25
N VAL A 267 10.30 -5.64 -1.09
CA VAL A 267 9.07 -5.56 -1.89
C VAL A 267 8.39 -4.20 -1.75
N ALA A 268 8.34 -3.62 -0.55
CA ALA A 268 7.73 -2.31 -0.33
C ALA A 268 8.53 -1.18 -0.99
N LEU A 269 9.86 -1.19 -0.89
CA LEU A 269 10.71 -0.15 -1.48
C LEU A 269 10.70 -0.24 -3.02
N VAL A 270 10.99 -1.41 -3.60
CA VAL A 270 11.00 -1.61 -5.05
C VAL A 270 9.59 -1.37 -5.63
N GLY A 271 8.57 -1.94 -4.99
CA GLY A 271 7.18 -1.79 -5.38
C GLY A 271 6.72 -0.32 -5.38
N SER A 272 7.17 0.50 -4.44
CA SER A 272 6.79 1.91 -4.36
C SER A 272 7.26 2.72 -5.59
N VAL A 273 8.50 2.55 -6.02
CA VAL A 273 9.06 3.28 -7.16
C VAL A 273 8.47 2.79 -8.48
N LEU A 274 8.33 1.47 -8.66
CA LEU A 274 7.71 0.89 -9.85
C LEU A 274 6.24 1.34 -9.98
N LEU A 275 5.51 1.35 -8.86
CA LEU A 275 4.13 1.84 -8.83
C LEU A 275 4.08 3.33 -9.20
N MET A 276 4.94 4.16 -8.61
CA MET A 276 5.01 5.61 -8.89
C MET A 276 5.24 5.87 -10.38
N VAL A 277 6.27 5.26 -10.96
CA VAL A 277 6.65 5.47 -12.37
C VAL A 277 5.55 4.95 -13.31
N SER A 278 4.96 3.79 -13.02
CA SER A 278 3.89 3.21 -13.84
C SER A 278 2.62 4.05 -13.84
N VAL A 279 2.18 4.47 -12.65
CA VAL A 279 0.97 5.29 -12.49
C VAL A 279 1.18 6.67 -13.10
N ALA A 280 2.33 7.30 -12.86
CA ALA A 280 2.63 8.61 -13.41
C ALA A 280 2.70 8.59 -14.93
N SER A 281 3.34 7.58 -15.52
CA SER A 281 3.37 7.41 -16.98
C SER A 281 1.98 7.13 -17.56
N ALA A 282 1.19 6.25 -16.95
CA ALA A 282 -0.18 5.97 -17.37
C ALA A 282 -1.07 7.22 -17.30
N LEU A 283 -0.93 8.04 -16.27
CA LEU A 283 -1.65 9.31 -16.12
C LEU A 283 -1.23 10.33 -17.18
N ARG A 284 0.08 10.43 -17.46
CA ARG A 284 0.59 11.29 -18.54
C ARG A 284 0.03 10.87 -19.89
N LEU A 285 0.08 9.57 -20.20
CA LEU A 285 -0.49 8.99 -21.42
C LEU A 285 -1.98 9.25 -21.56
N PHE A 286 -2.73 9.09 -20.46
CA PHE A 286 -4.15 9.40 -20.44
C PHE A 286 -4.41 10.88 -20.75
N ALA A 287 -3.67 11.80 -20.11
CA ALA A 287 -3.79 13.23 -20.36
C ALA A 287 -3.42 13.59 -21.81
N ASP A 288 -2.35 12.99 -22.34
CA ASP A 288 -1.91 13.11 -23.73
C ASP A 288 -3.04 12.82 -24.72
N ASN A 289 -3.70 11.66 -24.55
CA ASN A 289 -4.79 11.18 -25.38
C ASN A 289 -6.09 11.96 -25.17
N LEU A 290 -6.41 12.34 -23.94
CA LEU A 290 -7.58 13.15 -23.63
C LEU A 290 -7.48 14.52 -24.31
N VAL A 291 -6.33 15.17 -24.18
CA VAL A 291 -6.11 16.48 -24.80
C VAL A 291 -6.10 16.38 -26.34
N LEU A 292 -5.55 15.30 -26.91
CA LEU A 292 -5.67 15.02 -28.35
C LEU A 292 -7.13 14.91 -28.79
N TYR A 293 -7.92 14.13 -28.05
CA TYR A 293 -9.34 13.94 -28.33
C TYR A 293 -10.10 15.27 -28.31
N LEU A 294 -9.88 16.11 -27.29
CA LEU A 294 -10.53 17.41 -27.14
C LEU A 294 -10.12 18.40 -28.24
N SER A 295 -8.84 18.39 -28.65
CA SER A 295 -8.34 19.19 -29.77
C SER A 295 -9.03 18.83 -31.08
N ASN A 296 -9.13 17.53 -31.39
CA ASN A 296 -9.80 17.04 -32.61
C ASN A 296 -11.29 17.38 -32.65
N HIS A 297 -11.92 17.57 -31.48
CA HIS A 297 -13.32 17.98 -31.34
C HIS A 297 -13.49 19.50 -31.20
N HIS A 298 -12.47 20.29 -31.57
CA HIS A 298 -12.52 21.74 -31.68
C HIS A 298 -12.97 22.45 -30.38
N VAL A 299 -12.61 21.90 -29.22
CA VAL A 299 -12.94 22.53 -27.93
C VAL A 299 -12.15 23.85 -27.81
N PRO A 300 -12.77 25.02 -27.56
CA PRO A 300 -12.14 26.35 -27.64
C PRO A 300 -10.99 26.64 -26.65
N LEU A 301 -10.56 25.67 -25.85
CA LEU A 301 -9.41 25.75 -24.95
C LEU A 301 -8.21 24.91 -25.47
N PHE A 302 -8.45 23.99 -26.40
CA PHE A 302 -7.46 23.07 -26.95
C PHE A 302 -7.37 23.30 -28.45
N ALA A 303 -6.27 23.91 -28.88
CA ALA A 303 -5.98 24.09 -30.30
C ALA A 303 -4.97 23.04 -30.77
N GLU A 304 -4.75 22.94 -32.08
CA GLU A 304 -3.57 22.32 -32.66
C GLU A 304 -2.44 23.36 -32.78
N PRO A 305 -1.62 23.63 -31.75
CA PRO A 305 -0.37 24.32 -31.98
C PRO A 305 0.50 23.37 -32.81
N GLY A 306 1.04 23.86 -33.93
CA GLY A 306 1.98 23.08 -34.75
C GLY A 306 3.09 22.50 -33.87
N GLU A 307 3.39 21.20 -34.02
CA GLU A 307 4.18 20.40 -33.07
C GLU A 307 5.62 20.93 -32.84
N THR A 308 6.13 21.79 -33.73
CA THR A 308 7.43 22.48 -33.65
C THR A 308 7.43 23.78 -32.84
N ALA A 309 6.27 24.43 -32.67
CA ALA A 309 6.13 25.79 -32.13
C ALA A 309 6.29 25.90 -30.59
N GLY A 310 6.76 24.84 -29.92
CA GLY A 310 6.84 24.80 -28.45
C GLY A 310 7.96 23.94 -27.89
N PHE A 311 9.03 23.65 -28.66
CA PHE A 311 10.21 22.96 -28.12
C PHE A 311 11.09 23.91 -27.30
N GLY A 312 11.37 25.12 -27.79
CA GLY A 312 12.22 26.11 -27.12
C GLY A 312 11.71 26.59 -25.77
N SER A 313 10.42 26.37 -25.49
CA SER A 313 9.76 26.71 -24.24
C SER A 313 9.76 25.56 -23.21
N ARG A 314 10.34 24.38 -23.49
CA ARG A 314 10.33 23.22 -22.59
C ARG A 314 11.52 23.21 -21.64
N ALA A 315 11.34 22.62 -20.47
CA ALA A 315 12.41 22.36 -19.53
C ALA A 315 12.75 20.88 -19.42
N LEU A 316 11.77 19.97 -19.50
CA LEU A 316 11.97 18.55 -19.18
C LEU A 316 11.57 17.57 -20.29
N LEU A 317 10.42 17.77 -20.94
CA LEU A 317 9.95 16.88 -22.00
C LEU A 317 10.77 17.07 -23.28
N PRO A 318 11.28 15.98 -23.88
CA PRO A 318 11.96 16.06 -25.15
C PRO A 318 11.03 16.47 -26.31
N PRO A 319 11.59 16.87 -27.47
CA PRO A 319 10.80 17.11 -28.66
C PRO A 319 10.15 15.80 -29.10
N ARG A 320 8.85 15.81 -29.37
CA ARG A 320 8.10 14.67 -29.95
C ARG A 320 7.43 15.19 -31.20
N ASN A 321 7.95 14.85 -32.38
CA ASN A 321 7.34 15.24 -33.66
C ASN A 321 7.04 14.00 -34.50
N ARG A 322 5.77 13.64 -34.65
CA ARG A 322 5.35 12.39 -35.32
C ARG A 322 5.80 12.27 -36.77
N LEU A 323 6.19 13.38 -37.42
CA LEU A 323 6.67 13.41 -38.81
C LEU A 323 8.13 12.97 -38.95
N TYR A 324 8.93 13.04 -37.88
CA TYR A 324 10.39 12.81 -37.90
C TYR A 324 10.85 11.84 -36.79
N VAL A 325 9.93 11.07 -36.21
CA VAL A 325 10.22 10.19 -35.07
C VAL A 325 10.74 8.84 -35.55
N GLY A 326 11.96 8.51 -35.12
CA GLY A 326 12.50 7.15 -35.15
C GLY A 326 11.85 6.27 -34.07
N ARG A 327 12.15 4.97 -34.08
CA ARG A 327 11.57 3.93 -33.18
C ARG A 327 11.76 4.20 -31.66
N ASP A 328 12.57 5.19 -31.28
CA ASP A 328 13.18 5.31 -29.95
C ASP A 328 12.45 6.29 -28.99
N ASP A 329 11.57 7.16 -29.48
CA ASP A 329 10.99 8.29 -28.68
C ASP A 329 9.79 7.90 -27.77
N ALA A 330 9.43 6.61 -27.72
CA ALA A 330 8.24 6.10 -27.01
C ALA A 330 8.54 5.44 -25.65
N LEU A 331 9.77 5.47 -25.16
CA LEU A 331 10.14 4.72 -23.94
C LEU A 331 9.48 5.23 -22.66
N VAL A 332 9.26 6.55 -22.53
CA VAL A 332 8.45 7.14 -21.44
C VAL A 332 7.07 6.49 -21.39
N ASP A 333 6.51 6.14 -22.54
CA ASP A 333 5.17 5.57 -22.70
C ASP A 333 5.15 4.05 -22.47
N MET A 334 6.32 3.41 -22.49
CA MET A 334 6.49 1.98 -22.19
C MET A 334 6.77 1.72 -20.70
N LEU A 335 7.02 2.75 -19.89
CA LEU A 335 7.23 2.59 -18.44
C LEU A 335 6.09 1.89 -17.67
N PRO A 336 4.80 2.02 -18.05
CA PRO A 336 3.74 1.21 -17.43
C PRO A 336 3.92 -0.29 -17.69
N LEU A 337 4.46 -0.66 -18.86
CA LEU A 337 4.77 -2.06 -19.20
C LEU A 337 5.88 -2.61 -18.30
N VAL A 338 6.87 -1.79 -17.95
CA VAL A 338 7.95 -2.17 -17.03
C VAL A 338 7.41 -2.60 -15.67
N GLY A 339 6.54 -1.79 -15.06
CA GLY A 339 5.92 -2.13 -13.77
C GLY A 339 4.89 -3.24 -13.86
N LEU A 340 4.12 -3.33 -14.96
CA LEU A 340 3.19 -4.43 -15.19
C LEU A 340 3.93 -5.78 -15.30
N LEU A 341 5.03 -5.82 -16.04
CA LEU A 341 5.84 -7.02 -16.17
C LEU A 341 6.52 -7.40 -14.85
N ALA A 342 6.95 -6.42 -14.05
CA ALA A 342 7.45 -6.69 -12.70
C ALA A 342 6.36 -7.32 -11.81
N LEU A 343 5.13 -6.78 -11.85
CA LEU A 343 4.00 -7.31 -11.09
C LEU A 343 3.62 -8.73 -11.56
N LEU A 344 3.57 -8.98 -12.86
CA LEU A 344 3.29 -10.30 -13.44
C LEU A 344 4.38 -11.31 -13.09
N ALA A 345 5.65 -10.92 -13.19
CA ALA A 345 6.79 -11.74 -12.78
C ALA A 345 6.73 -12.07 -11.29
N PHE A 346 6.38 -11.11 -10.44
CA PHE A 346 6.18 -11.33 -9.01
C PHE A 346 5.02 -12.28 -8.73
N ALA A 347 3.86 -12.06 -9.36
CA ALA A 347 2.69 -12.92 -9.18
C ALA A 347 2.97 -14.37 -9.63
N LEU A 348 3.62 -14.55 -10.79
CA LEU A 348 3.99 -15.86 -11.31
C LEU A 348 5.00 -16.54 -10.39
N ALA A 349 6.05 -15.81 -9.97
CA ALA A 349 7.05 -16.32 -9.04
C ALA A 349 6.43 -16.72 -7.69
N PHE A 350 5.48 -15.92 -7.19
CA PHE A 350 4.78 -16.20 -5.93
C PHE A 350 3.96 -17.48 -6.02
N VAL A 351 3.26 -17.69 -7.13
CA VAL A 351 2.53 -18.94 -7.40
C VAL A 351 3.48 -20.13 -7.46
N VAL A 352 4.59 -20.02 -8.20
CA VAL A 352 5.57 -21.10 -8.35
C VAL A 352 6.25 -21.43 -7.02
N ALA A 353 6.67 -20.43 -6.25
CA ALA A 353 7.28 -20.61 -4.93
C ALA A 353 6.31 -21.32 -3.97
N ASN A 354 5.02 -21.00 -4.04
CA ASN A 354 3.99 -21.62 -3.22
C ASN A 354 3.58 -23.03 -3.66
N TRP A 355 3.96 -23.47 -4.86
CA TRP A 355 3.76 -24.87 -5.29
C TRP A 355 4.82 -25.83 -4.75
N THR A 356 5.87 -25.32 -4.13
CA THR A 356 6.93 -26.13 -3.52
C THR A 356 6.47 -26.74 -2.18
N PRO A 357 7.14 -27.80 -1.68
CA PRO A 357 6.83 -28.38 -0.37
C PRO A 357 7.02 -27.42 0.81
N ARG A 358 7.82 -26.36 0.63
CA ARG A 358 8.05 -25.31 1.62
C ARG A 358 6.96 -24.23 1.62
N GLY A 359 6.13 -24.17 0.58
CA GLY A 359 5.00 -23.25 0.47
C GLY A 359 3.66 -23.91 0.78
N ALA A 360 2.57 -23.29 0.32
CA ALA A 360 1.22 -23.83 0.55
C ALA A 360 0.94 -25.20 -0.13
N GLY A 361 1.78 -25.58 -1.10
CA GLY A 361 1.61 -26.73 -1.97
C GLY A 361 0.60 -26.46 -3.09
N ARG A 362 0.49 -27.38 -4.05
CA ARG A 362 -0.52 -27.27 -5.11
C ARG A 362 -1.93 -27.37 -4.51
N PRO A 363 -2.88 -26.52 -4.93
CA PRO A 363 -4.25 -26.61 -4.45
C PRO A 363 -4.87 -27.94 -4.93
N ARG A 364 -5.14 -28.85 -4.00
CA ARG A 364 -5.80 -30.14 -4.28
C ARG A 364 -7.30 -29.96 -4.09
N PHE A 365 -7.99 -29.51 -5.12
CA PHE A 365 -9.45 -29.54 -5.16
C PHE A 365 -9.88 -30.92 -5.67
N GLY A 366 -10.46 -31.75 -4.81
CA GLY A 366 -10.93 -33.08 -5.21
C GLY A 366 -11.88 -33.00 -6.41
N LYS A 367 -11.61 -33.79 -7.47
CA LYS A 367 -12.47 -33.87 -8.67
C LYS A 367 -13.87 -34.40 -8.33
N ARG A 368 -13.98 -35.21 -7.27
CA ARG A 368 -15.23 -35.71 -6.65
C ARG A 368 -15.29 -35.20 -5.21
N GLY A 369 -16.17 -34.24 -4.93
CA GLY A 369 -16.37 -33.68 -3.61
C GLY A 369 -17.46 -32.61 -3.64
N SER A 370 -18.20 -32.47 -2.53
CA SER A 370 -19.24 -31.45 -2.39
C SER A 370 -18.66 -30.04 -2.58
N THR A 371 -19.49 -29.07 -3.00
CA THR A 371 -19.10 -27.66 -3.14
C THR A 371 -18.46 -27.11 -1.86
N LEU A 372 -18.95 -27.56 -0.70
CA LEU A 372 -18.41 -27.22 0.62
C LEU A 372 -16.97 -27.72 0.80
N ALA A 373 -16.69 -28.99 0.46
CA ALA A 373 -15.35 -29.56 0.56
C ALA A 373 -14.31 -28.80 -0.29
N LYS A 374 -14.71 -28.35 -1.50
CA LYS A 374 -13.85 -27.51 -2.35
C LYS A 374 -13.57 -26.14 -1.73
N ARG A 375 -14.58 -25.49 -1.16
CA ARG A 375 -14.44 -24.19 -0.46
C ARG A 375 -13.57 -24.31 0.79
N LEU A 376 -13.73 -25.38 1.58
CA LEU A 376 -12.92 -25.67 2.75
C LEU A 376 -11.44 -25.90 2.37
N ALA A 377 -11.19 -26.69 1.32
CA ALA A 377 -9.85 -26.91 0.79
C ALA A 377 -9.21 -25.61 0.30
N ALA A 378 -9.98 -24.74 -0.36
CA ALA A 378 -9.51 -23.41 -0.76
C ALA A 378 -9.16 -22.56 0.46
N ALA A 379 -10.01 -22.48 1.48
CA ALA A 379 -9.75 -21.69 2.68
C ALA A 379 -8.48 -22.16 3.41
N ARG A 380 -8.32 -23.47 3.62
CA ARG A 380 -7.11 -24.06 4.22
C ARG A 380 -5.85 -23.83 3.38
N TRP A 381 -5.99 -23.73 2.05
CA TRP A 381 -4.87 -23.41 1.18
C TRP A 381 -4.48 -21.93 1.29
N HIS A 382 -5.45 -21.00 1.33
CA HIS A 382 -5.17 -19.58 1.57
C HIS A 382 -4.50 -19.34 2.92
N ARG A 383 -4.93 -20.04 3.98
CA ARG A 383 -4.24 -20.01 5.27
C ARG A 383 -2.78 -20.44 5.15
N ARG A 384 -2.52 -21.56 4.47
CA ARG A 384 -1.15 -22.02 4.24
C ARG A 384 -0.31 -21.02 3.42
N LEU A 385 -0.91 -20.28 2.49
CA LEU A 385 -0.19 -19.20 1.78
C LEU A 385 0.31 -18.14 2.76
N VAL A 386 -0.55 -17.64 3.64
CA VAL A 386 -0.18 -16.61 4.63
C VAL A 386 0.89 -17.14 5.60
N LEU A 387 0.71 -18.36 6.10
CA LEU A 387 1.65 -18.96 7.06
C LEU A 387 2.99 -19.40 6.44
N SER A 388 3.09 -19.44 5.11
CA SER A 388 4.34 -19.78 4.40
C SER A 388 5.02 -18.57 3.78
N LEU A 389 4.63 -17.35 4.15
CA LEU A 389 5.26 -16.13 3.65
C LEU A 389 6.77 -16.11 3.94
N GLU A 390 7.19 -16.48 5.15
CA GLU A 390 8.62 -16.50 5.52
C GLU A 390 9.45 -17.40 4.60
N SER A 391 8.93 -18.60 4.27
CA SER A 391 9.64 -19.59 3.45
C SER A 391 9.53 -19.35 1.94
N THR A 392 8.54 -18.57 1.49
CA THR A 392 8.23 -18.39 0.06
C THR A 392 8.61 -17.02 -0.50
N LEU A 393 8.70 -15.98 0.33
CA LEU A 393 9.04 -14.62 -0.13
C LEU A 393 10.44 -14.53 -0.74
N GLY A 394 11.46 -15.12 -0.10
CA GLY A 394 12.83 -15.14 -0.65
C GLY A 394 12.92 -15.76 -2.05
N PRO A 395 12.44 -17.00 -2.25
CA PRO A 395 12.35 -17.62 -3.58
C PRO A 395 11.52 -16.80 -4.58
N THR A 396 10.42 -16.17 -4.13
CA THR A 396 9.59 -15.31 -4.96
C THR A 396 10.37 -14.10 -5.48
N ILE A 397 11.11 -13.41 -4.62
CA ILE A 397 11.92 -12.24 -4.99
C ILE A 397 13.00 -12.62 -5.99
N LEU A 398 13.73 -13.71 -5.74
CA LEU A 398 14.77 -14.18 -6.65
C LEU A 398 14.23 -14.56 -8.03
N LEU A 399 13.17 -15.37 -8.05
CA LEU A 399 12.55 -15.82 -9.31
C LEU A 399 11.88 -14.67 -10.05
N SER A 400 11.20 -13.75 -9.35
CA SER A 400 10.57 -12.60 -9.98
C SER A 400 11.58 -11.63 -10.58
N THR A 401 12.70 -11.38 -9.89
CA THR A 401 13.79 -10.55 -10.42
C THR A 401 14.37 -11.16 -11.69
N PHE A 402 14.60 -12.48 -11.70
CA PHE A 402 15.06 -13.19 -12.89
C PHE A 402 14.03 -13.12 -14.05
N LEU A 403 12.77 -13.47 -13.78
CA LEU A 403 11.70 -13.45 -14.79
C LEU A 403 11.46 -12.05 -15.34
N TRP A 404 11.55 -11.02 -14.49
CA TRP A 404 11.41 -9.64 -14.91
C TRP A 404 12.59 -9.20 -15.78
N GLY A 405 13.82 -9.54 -15.41
CA GLY A 405 15.01 -9.28 -16.23
C GLY A 405 14.95 -9.95 -17.61
N VAL A 406 14.53 -11.23 -17.67
CA VAL A 406 14.31 -11.93 -18.95
C VAL A 406 13.20 -11.26 -19.76
N SER A 407 12.08 -10.91 -19.13
CA SER A 407 10.97 -10.23 -19.80
C SER A 407 11.39 -8.87 -20.36
N MET A 408 12.20 -8.12 -19.62
CA MET A 408 12.77 -6.85 -20.08
C MET A 408 13.73 -7.04 -21.24
N ALA A 409 14.63 -8.03 -21.18
CA ALA A 409 15.53 -8.34 -22.30
C ALA A 409 14.74 -8.72 -23.57
N MET A 410 13.68 -9.52 -23.42
CA MET A 410 12.79 -9.87 -24.54
C MET A 410 12.05 -8.65 -25.08
N VAL A 411 11.51 -7.79 -24.20
CA VAL A 411 10.82 -6.56 -24.62
C VAL A 411 11.79 -5.64 -25.34
N VAL A 412 13.00 -5.42 -24.82
CA VAL A 412 14.03 -4.58 -25.45
C VAL A 412 14.43 -5.15 -26.81
N ASN A 413 14.71 -6.45 -26.92
CA ASN A 413 15.04 -7.04 -28.23
C ASN A 413 13.86 -6.95 -29.21
N TRP A 414 12.64 -7.22 -28.74
CA TRP A 414 11.42 -7.10 -29.55
C TRP A 414 11.16 -5.66 -30.02
N ILE A 415 11.49 -4.70 -29.17
CA ILE A 415 11.50 -3.26 -29.44
C ILE A 415 12.55 -2.95 -30.52
N LEU A 416 13.82 -3.26 -30.28
CA LEU A 416 14.92 -2.90 -31.18
C LEU A 416 14.78 -3.57 -32.57
N ASP A 417 14.34 -4.82 -32.62
CA ASP A 417 14.24 -5.61 -33.86
C ASP A 417 12.86 -5.52 -34.54
N GLY A 418 11.86 -4.91 -33.90
CA GLY A 418 10.47 -4.87 -34.36
C GLY A 418 10.21 -3.95 -35.55
N SER A 419 9.25 -4.34 -36.41
CA SER A 419 8.71 -3.46 -37.47
C SER A 419 7.93 -2.28 -36.89
N ASN A 420 7.81 -1.15 -37.61
CA ASN A 420 7.04 0.02 -37.15
C ASN A 420 5.57 -0.33 -36.82
N ALA A 421 4.95 -1.22 -37.59
CA ALA A 421 3.59 -1.71 -37.30
C ALA A 421 3.50 -2.51 -35.99
N THR A 422 4.59 -3.17 -35.58
CA THR A 422 4.67 -3.87 -34.28
C THR A 422 4.75 -2.86 -33.14
N TRP A 423 5.53 -1.80 -33.33
CA TRP A 423 5.67 -0.69 -32.39
C TRP A 423 4.37 0.06 -32.13
N ASP A 424 3.68 0.46 -33.19
CA ASP A 424 2.41 1.17 -33.08
C ASP A 424 1.38 0.33 -32.33
N ARG A 425 1.34 -0.97 -32.60
CA ARG A 425 0.48 -1.92 -31.87
C ARG A 425 0.86 -2.03 -30.39
N ALA A 426 2.15 -2.05 -30.06
CA ALA A 426 2.62 -2.11 -28.67
C ALA A 426 2.20 -0.86 -27.89
N ILE A 427 2.49 0.33 -28.45
CA ILE A 427 2.12 1.62 -27.86
C ILE A 427 0.60 1.70 -27.70
N PHE A 428 -0.14 1.38 -28.75
CA PHE A 428 -1.61 1.38 -28.71
C PHE A 428 -2.14 0.42 -27.64
N THR A 429 -1.55 -0.77 -27.51
CA THR A 429 -1.96 -1.74 -26.48
C THR A 429 -1.71 -1.20 -25.07
N VAL A 430 -0.52 -0.63 -24.81
CA VAL A 430 -0.19 -0.04 -23.51
C VAL A 430 -1.12 1.14 -23.19
N GLN A 431 -1.42 1.98 -24.18
CA GLN A 431 -2.35 3.10 -24.05
C GLN A 431 -3.77 2.62 -23.76
N ALA A 432 -4.28 1.66 -24.54
CA ALA A 432 -5.62 1.11 -24.37
C ALA A 432 -5.79 0.44 -22.99
N LEU A 433 -4.79 -0.35 -22.55
CA LEU A 433 -4.79 -0.96 -21.23
C LEU A 433 -4.71 0.08 -20.10
N SER A 434 -3.92 1.14 -20.27
CA SER A 434 -3.81 2.23 -19.29
C SER A 434 -5.12 3.00 -19.16
N VAL A 435 -5.76 3.35 -20.28
CA VAL A 435 -7.08 3.99 -20.31
C VAL A 435 -8.14 3.10 -19.69
N LEU A 436 -8.16 1.80 -20.03
CA LEU A 436 -9.09 0.84 -19.46
C LEU A 436 -8.87 0.69 -17.95
N ALA A 437 -7.62 0.62 -17.49
CA ALA A 437 -7.30 0.51 -16.06
C ALA A 437 -7.77 1.76 -15.28
N ILE A 438 -7.46 2.95 -15.79
CA ILE A 438 -7.92 4.22 -15.19
C ILE A 438 -9.44 4.30 -15.18
N PHE A 439 -10.09 3.98 -16.31
CA PHE A 439 -11.54 3.98 -16.41
C PHE A 439 -12.17 2.97 -15.45
N MET A 440 -11.64 1.74 -15.33
CA MET A 440 -12.15 0.74 -14.39
C MET A 440 -12.00 1.18 -12.93
N VAL A 441 -10.92 1.90 -12.59
CA VAL A 441 -10.72 2.48 -11.25
C VAL A 441 -11.72 3.62 -11.01
N VAL A 442 -11.88 4.54 -11.95
CA VAL A 442 -12.77 5.72 -11.84
C VAL A 442 -14.24 5.32 -11.86
N ALA A 443 -14.64 4.40 -12.75
CA ALA A 443 -16.03 3.97 -12.92
C ALA A 443 -16.52 3.07 -11.78
N GLY A 444 -15.64 2.60 -10.88
CA GLY A 444 -15.97 1.89 -9.64
C GLY A 444 -16.70 0.54 -9.79
N ARG A 445 -17.05 0.11 -11.01
CA ARG A 445 -18.04 -0.94 -11.26
C ARG A 445 -17.48 -2.35 -11.46
N SER A 446 -16.21 -2.53 -11.82
CA SER A 446 -15.69 -3.83 -12.30
C SER A 446 -14.54 -4.46 -11.50
N LEU A 447 -13.97 -3.75 -10.51
CA LEU A 447 -12.78 -4.22 -9.77
C LEU A 447 -13.03 -4.42 -8.27
N GLN A 448 -14.24 -4.82 -7.85
CA GLN A 448 -14.58 -5.00 -6.42
C GLN A 448 -13.60 -5.93 -5.68
N LYS A 449 -13.14 -7.00 -6.34
CA LYS A 449 -12.13 -7.92 -5.76
C LYS A 449 -10.77 -7.24 -5.55
N VAL A 450 -10.29 -6.48 -6.54
CA VAL A 450 -9.02 -5.75 -6.45
C VAL A 450 -9.15 -4.63 -5.41
N ARG A 451 -10.25 -3.88 -5.40
CA ARG A 451 -10.54 -2.84 -4.40
C ARG A 451 -10.50 -3.40 -2.98
N LYS A 452 -11.08 -4.60 -2.75
CA LYS A 452 -11.02 -5.28 -1.45
C LYS A 452 -9.60 -5.61 -1.03
N VAL A 453 -8.78 -6.15 -1.94
CA VAL A 453 -7.37 -6.46 -1.67
C VAL A 453 -6.55 -5.19 -1.40
N VAL A 454 -6.68 -4.17 -2.24
CA VAL A 454 -5.98 -2.90 -2.05
C VAL A 454 -6.45 -2.21 -0.77
N GLY A 455 -7.73 -2.31 -0.41
CA GLY A 455 -8.26 -1.83 0.87
C GLY A 455 -7.62 -2.51 2.07
N MET A 456 -7.52 -3.84 2.07
CA MET A 456 -6.83 -4.57 3.14
C MET A 456 -5.36 -4.15 3.27
N VAL A 457 -4.63 -4.06 2.15
CA VAL A 457 -3.24 -3.57 2.15
C VAL A 457 -3.19 -2.14 2.65
N ALA A 458 -4.11 -1.29 2.19
CA ALA A 458 -4.19 0.09 2.60
C ALA A 458 -4.26 0.17 4.11
N ASP A 459 -5.17 -0.59 4.71
CA ASP A 459 -5.40 -0.61 6.14
C ASP A 459 -4.21 -1.04 6.99
N VAL A 460 -3.42 -2.00 6.53
CA VAL A 460 -2.15 -2.31 7.20
C VAL A 460 -1.19 -1.12 7.08
N LEU A 461 -1.08 -0.48 5.91
CA LEU A 461 -0.13 0.61 5.68
C LEU A 461 -0.46 1.89 6.47
N GLY A 462 -1.71 2.33 6.47
CA GLY A 462 -2.13 3.53 7.20
C GLY A 462 -2.35 3.31 8.71
N PHE A 463 -2.09 2.10 9.23
CA PHE A 463 -1.99 1.90 10.67
C PHE A 463 -0.79 2.69 11.22
N TRP A 464 0.21 2.93 10.39
CA TRP A 464 1.45 3.56 10.81
C TRP A 464 1.41 5.09 10.68
N PRO A 465 1.82 5.84 11.72
CA PRO A 465 1.97 7.28 11.64
C PRO A 465 2.93 7.67 10.52
N VAL A 466 2.71 8.85 9.97
CA VAL A 466 3.60 9.43 8.96
C VAL A 466 4.90 9.85 9.64
N ALA A 467 6.00 9.21 9.28
CA ALA A 467 7.33 9.48 9.83
C ALA A 467 8.40 9.60 8.73
N SER A 468 8.29 8.85 7.65
CA SER A 468 9.38 8.66 6.67
C SER A 468 9.18 9.37 5.33
N HIS A 469 7.97 9.87 5.04
CA HIS A 469 7.73 10.65 3.81
C HIS A 469 6.58 11.66 3.98
N PRO A 470 6.75 12.94 3.57
CA PRO A 470 5.75 13.98 3.80
C PRO A 470 4.41 13.71 3.08
N PHE A 471 4.43 13.14 1.88
CA PHE A 471 3.22 12.77 1.12
C PHE A 471 2.63 11.39 1.46
N ALA A 472 3.14 10.67 2.47
CA ALA A 472 2.53 9.42 2.90
C ALA A 472 1.10 9.63 3.40
N GLY A 473 0.20 8.67 3.17
CA GLY A 473 -1.20 8.72 3.57
C GLY A 473 -1.39 8.98 5.07
N ALA A 474 -2.48 9.64 5.44
CA ALA A 474 -2.78 9.89 6.85
C ALA A 474 -3.01 8.57 7.61
N SER A 475 -2.61 8.54 8.88
CA SER A 475 -2.84 7.38 9.75
C SER A 475 -4.14 7.54 10.53
N TYR A 476 -4.90 6.45 10.68
CA TYR A 476 -6.05 6.43 11.60
C TYR A 476 -5.68 6.06 13.03
N ARG A 477 -4.47 5.51 13.26
CA ARG A 477 -4.21 4.72 14.48
C ARG A 477 -4.46 5.50 15.75
N ASN A 478 -3.86 6.69 15.85
CA ASN A 478 -4.00 7.49 17.06
C ASN A 478 -5.47 7.88 17.28
N GLN A 479 -6.15 8.40 16.25
CA GLN A 479 -7.55 8.80 16.35
C GLN A 479 -8.47 7.64 16.81
N VAL A 480 -8.29 6.45 16.24
CA VAL A 480 -9.14 5.29 16.57
C VAL A 480 -8.77 4.71 17.94
N VAL A 481 -7.49 4.62 18.26
CA VAL A 481 -7.01 4.12 19.57
C VAL A 481 -7.44 5.07 20.69
N ASP A 482 -7.26 6.37 20.52
CA ASP A 482 -7.66 7.38 21.49
C ASP A 482 -9.18 7.34 21.71
N GLY A 483 -9.96 7.23 20.63
CA GLY A 483 -11.42 7.04 20.73
C GLY A 483 -11.82 5.76 21.48
N ILE A 484 -11.13 4.64 21.27
CA ILE A 484 -11.38 3.41 22.04
C ILE A 484 -11.07 3.63 23.53
N ILE A 485 -9.97 4.30 23.85
CA ILE A 485 -9.57 4.59 25.24
C ILE A 485 -10.61 5.50 25.91
N ASP A 486 -11.14 6.50 25.20
CA ASP A 486 -12.18 7.39 25.72
C ASP A 486 -13.50 6.65 25.99
N GLU A 487 -13.89 5.69 25.16
CA GLU A 487 -15.06 4.84 25.43
C GLU A 487 -14.85 3.94 26.65
N VAL A 488 -13.66 3.35 26.80
CA VAL A 488 -13.31 2.56 28.00
C VAL A 488 -13.32 3.46 29.25
N ARG A 489 -12.81 4.68 29.15
CA ARG A 489 -12.85 5.69 30.23
C ARG A 489 -14.28 6.05 30.60
N THR A 490 -15.17 6.19 29.61
CA THR A 490 -16.59 6.50 29.81
C THR A 490 -17.34 5.36 30.50
N ALA A 491 -17.00 4.10 30.18
CA ALA A 491 -17.53 2.94 30.91
C ALA A 491 -17.08 2.91 32.38
N GLY A 492 -15.94 3.55 32.70
CA GLY A 492 -15.47 3.79 34.06
C GLY A 492 -15.13 2.49 34.79
N ARG A 493 -15.83 2.21 35.90
CA ARG A 493 -15.60 1.02 36.73
C ARG A 493 -16.48 -0.18 36.37
N ARG A 494 -17.35 -0.06 35.36
CA ARG A 494 -18.22 -1.16 34.94
C ARG A 494 -17.37 -2.27 34.32
N PRO A 495 -17.66 -3.55 34.63
CA PRO A 495 -17.17 -4.69 33.85
C PRO A 495 -17.35 -4.47 32.36
N THR A 496 -16.25 -4.39 31.61
CA THR A 496 -16.25 -4.04 30.20
C THR A 496 -15.51 -5.11 29.40
N VAL A 497 -16.13 -5.59 28.33
CA VAL A 497 -15.52 -6.54 27.40
C VAL A 497 -15.26 -5.83 26.08
N LEU A 498 -13.99 -5.64 25.73
CA LEU A 498 -13.57 -5.02 24.48
C LEU A 498 -13.37 -6.10 23.43
N ILE A 499 -14.30 -6.18 22.46
CA ILE A 499 -14.22 -7.16 21.37
C ILE A 499 -13.71 -6.51 20.10
N GLY A 500 -12.54 -6.97 19.65
CA GLY A 500 -11.94 -6.63 18.36
C GLY A 500 -12.06 -7.79 17.36
N HIS A 501 -12.43 -7.48 16.13
CA HIS A 501 -12.42 -8.43 15.01
C HIS A 501 -11.44 -7.99 13.92
N SER A 502 -10.65 -8.93 13.38
CA SER A 502 -9.69 -8.68 12.30
C SER A 502 -8.73 -7.52 12.65
N GLN A 503 -8.65 -6.48 11.82
CA GLN A 503 -7.90 -5.24 12.11
C GLN A 503 -8.29 -4.60 13.44
N GLY A 504 -9.55 -4.76 13.85
CA GLY A 504 -10.03 -4.28 15.13
C GLY A 504 -9.38 -4.96 16.32
N SER A 505 -9.00 -6.23 16.19
CA SER A 505 -8.22 -6.95 17.20
C SER A 505 -6.87 -6.29 17.46
N VAL A 506 -6.21 -5.80 16.40
CA VAL A 506 -4.92 -5.10 16.50
C VAL A 506 -5.07 -3.77 17.22
N LEU A 507 -6.10 -3.00 16.88
CA LEU A 507 -6.39 -1.70 17.49
C LEU A 507 -6.82 -1.82 18.95
N CYS A 508 -7.68 -2.78 19.27
CA CYS A 508 -8.07 -3.07 20.65
C CYS A 508 -6.87 -3.54 21.49
N ALA A 509 -6.05 -4.46 20.98
CA ALA A 509 -4.84 -4.89 21.69
C ALA A 509 -3.86 -3.74 21.91
N TRP A 510 -3.70 -2.85 20.92
CA TRP A 510 -2.87 -1.65 21.05
C TRP A 510 -3.43 -0.67 22.09
N ALA A 511 -4.75 -0.44 22.11
CA ALA A 511 -5.41 0.41 23.10
C ALA A 511 -5.23 -0.15 24.51
N VAL A 512 -5.45 -1.46 24.71
CA VAL A 512 -5.23 -2.13 25.99
C VAL A 512 -3.76 -2.04 26.41
N HIS A 513 -2.81 -2.25 25.49
CA HIS A 513 -1.40 -2.07 25.79
C HIS A 513 -1.12 -0.68 26.36
N ARG A 514 -1.57 0.38 25.68
CA ARG A 514 -1.40 1.77 26.16
C ARG A 514 -2.05 1.99 27.53
N ILE A 515 -3.29 1.52 27.73
CA ILE A 515 -4.00 1.64 29.02
C ILE A 515 -3.19 1.02 30.18
N ARG A 516 -2.46 -0.06 29.90
CA ARG A 516 -1.74 -0.83 30.93
C ARG A 516 -0.28 -0.39 31.11
N THR A 517 0.33 0.26 30.12
CA THR A 517 1.75 0.63 30.15
C THR A 517 2.03 2.13 30.19
N GLU A 518 1.11 2.98 29.73
CA GLU A 518 1.28 4.43 29.74
C GLU A 518 0.68 5.04 31.02
N GLU A 519 1.48 5.88 31.68
CA GLU A 519 1.14 6.45 32.98
C GLU A 519 -0.15 7.29 32.95
N GLU A 520 -0.37 7.98 31.83
CA GLU A 520 -1.57 8.79 31.54
C GLU A 520 -2.89 8.02 31.70
N PHE A 521 -2.87 6.70 31.53
CA PHE A 521 -4.08 5.88 31.50
C PHE A 521 -4.25 4.94 32.71
N HIS A 522 -3.38 5.02 33.73
CA HIS A 522 -3.47 4.14 34.90
C HIS A 522 -4.83 4.21 35.63
N ASP A 523 -5.52 5.35 35.56
CA ASP A 523 -6.83 5.54 36.18
C ASP A 523 -8.01 4.93 35.39
N THR A 524 -7.76 4.43 34.17
CA THR A 524 -8.81 3.99 33.20
C THR A 524 -9.45 2.63 33.54
N GLY A 525 -9.52 2.26 34.82
CA GLY A 525 -10.32 1.16 35.33
C GLY A 525 -9.69 -0.25 35.20
N PRO A 526 -9.81 -1.13 36.22
CA PRO A 526 -9.21 -2.47 36.18
C PRO A 526 -10.10 -3.54 35.51
N ALA A 527 -11.42 -3.32 35.39
CA ALA A 527 -12.40 -4.34 35.00
C ALA A 527 -12.57 -4.44 33.48
N LEU A 528 -11.48 -4.72 32.78
CA LEU A 528 -11.44 -4.84 31.33
C LEU A 528 -11.08 -6.28 30.92
N THR A 529 -11.82 -6.84 29.98
CA THR A 529 -11.49 -8.10 29.31
C THR A 529 -11.31 -7.83 27.82
N LEU A 530 -10.21 -8.33 27.24
CA LEU A 530 -9.95 -8.24 25.81
C LEU A 530 -10.40 -9.53 25.12
N VAL A 531 -11.21 -9.38 24.08
CA VAL A 531 -11.58 -10.48 23.20
C VAL A 531 -11.14 -10.14 21.78
N THR A 532 -10.33 -11.02 21.19
CA THR A 532 -9.92 -10.89 19.79
C THR A 532 -10.50 -12.02 18.97
N CYS A 533 -10.99 -11.73 17.78
CA CYS A 533 -11.43 -12.75 16.83
C CYS A 533 -10.96 -12.45 15.42
N GLY A 534 -10.69 -13.48 14.62
CA GLY A 534 -10.11 -13.28 13.29
C GLY A 534 -8.75 -12.58 13.32
N CYS A 535 -7.98 -12.71 14.40
CA CYS A 535 -6.90 -11.79 14.76
C CYS A 535 -5.61 -11.97 13.92
N PRO A 536 -5.14 -10.95 13.16
CA PRO A 536 -3.91 -11.01 12.36
C PRO A 536 -2.63 -10.62 13.11
N LEU A 537 -2.68 -10.46 14.44
CA LEU A 537 -1.54 -9.96 15.23
C LEU A 537 -0.30 -10.83 15.04
N GLU A 538 -0.45 -12.15 15.21
CA GLU A 538 0.68 -13.07 15.13
C GLU A 538 1.06 -13.40 13.68
N SER A 539 0.09 -13.70 12.83
CA SER A 539 0.33 -14.17 11.45
C SER A 539 0.81 -13.11 10.46
N LEU A 540 0.54 -11.82 10.72
CA LEU A 540 0.86 -10.71 9.81
C LEU A 540 1.60 -9.58 10.52
N TYR A 541 1.05 -9.04 11.61
CA TYR A 541 1.62 -7.83 12.22
C TYR A 541 2.97 -8.09 12.89
N ARG A 542 3.11 -9.17 13.65
CA ARG A 542 4.37 -9.58 14.25
C ARG A 542 5.38 -10.04 13.21
N GLU A 543 4.94 -10.77 12.19
CA GLU A 543 5.78 -11.21 11.07
C GLU A 543 6.40 -10.04 10.29
N VAL A 544 5.62 -9.00 10.01
CA VAL A 544 6.04 -7.85 9.19
C VAL A 544 6.64 -6.72 10.01
N PHE A 545 6.17 -6.51 11.24
CA PHE A 545 6.55 -5.40 12.13
C PHE A 545 7.01 -5.91 13.52
N PRO A 546 8.00 -6.81 13.59
CA PRO A 546 8.32 -7.54 14.82
C PRO A 546 8.79 -6.63 15.97
N ALA A 547 9.43 -5.50 15.67
CA ALA A 547 9.87 -4.53 16.68
C ALA A 547 8.70 -3.86 17.43
N TYR A 548 7.50 -3.83 16.84
CA TYR A 548 6.32 -3.19 17.42
C TYR A 548 5.36 -4.16 18.09
N PHE A 549 5.49 -5.46 17.78
CA PHE A 549 4.73 -6.53 18.42
C PHE A 549 5.67 -7.60 19.03
N PRO A 550 6.64 -7.19 19.89
CA PRO A 550 7.54 -8.13 20.56
C PRO A 550 6.78 -9.02 21.55
N GLY A 551 7.42 -10.07 22.06
CA GLY A 551 6.79 -10.95 23.07
C GLY A 551 6.30 -10.16 24.30
N SER A 552 7.05 -9.13 24.71
CA SER A 552 6.70 -8.22 25.80
C SER A 552 5.40 -7.44 25.55
N PHE A 553 5.04 -7.14 24.30
CA PHE A 553 3.76 -6.53 23.96
C PHE A 553 2.61 -7.44 24.42
N TYR A 554 2.64 -8.72 24.06
CA TYR A 554 1.63 -9.68 24.49
C TYR A 554 1.62 -9.85 26.01
N THR A 555 2.80 -10.03 26.62
CA THR A 555 2.94 -10.20 28.08
C THR A 555 2.37 -9.03 28.87
N SER A 556 2.62 -7.79 28.45
CA SER A 556 2.08 -6.61 29.13
C SER A 556 0.55 -6.57 29.16
N ILE A 557 -0.10 -7.16 28.15
CA ILE A 557 -1.56 -7.24 28.07
C ILE A 557 -2.05 -8.40 28.94
N TRP A 558 -1.64 -9.64 28.64
CA TRP A 558 -2.24 -10.80 29.30
C TRP A 558 -1.88 -10.94 30.79
N ALA A 559 -0.79 -10.31 31.25
CA ALA A 559 -0.43 -10.29 32.66
C ALA A 559 -1.35 -9.39 33.50
N THR A 560 -2.05 -8.44 32.87
CA THR A 560 -2.88 -7.43 33.55
C THR A 560 -4.35 -7.47 33.13
N THR A 561 -4.66 -8.15 32.04
CA THR A 561 -5.96 -8.12 31.37
C THR A 561 -6.32 -9.53 30.88
N PRO A 562 -7.44 -10.11 31.33
CA PRO A 562 -8.04 -11.29 30.69
C PRO A 562 -8.07 -11.16 29.17
N TRP A 563 -7.53 -12.16 28.44
CA TRP A 563 -7.46 -12.12 26.98
C TRP A 563 -7.90 -13.44 26.33
N LEU A 564 -9.10 -13.44 25.75
CA LEU A 564 -9.61 -14.55 24.96
C LEU A 564 -9.40 -14.31 23.46
N ASN A 565 -8.76 -15.24 22.76
CA ASN A 565 -8.55 -15.18 21.33
C ASN A 565 -9.31 -16.31 20.61
N PHE A 566 -10.21 -15.95 19.70
CA PHE A 566 -11.00 -16.89 18.90
C PHE A 566 -10.50 -16.94 17.46
N TRP A 567 -10.26 -18.15 16.95
CA TRP A 567 -9.75 -18.36 15.59
C TRP A 567 -10.36 -19.61 14.96
N ARG A 568 -10.36 -19.69 13.62
CA ARG A 568 -10.77 -20.90 12.87
C ARG A 568 -9.60 -21.44 12.07
N ALA A 569 -9.49 -22.76 11.92
CA ALA A 569 -8.48 -23.39 11.06
C ALA A 569 -8.61 -23.08 9.55
N THR A 570 -9.73 -22.49 9.14
CA THR A 570 -10.01 -22.05 7.76
C THR A 570 -9.70 -20.58 7.53
N ASP A 571 -9.63 -19.78 8.60
CA ASP A 571 -9.32 -18.35 8.53
C ASP A 571 -7.87 -18.18 8.04
N PRO A 572 -7.62 -17.39 6.98
CA PRO A 572 -6.29 -17.24 6.43
C PRO A 572 -5.34 -16.44 7.31
N ILE A 573 -5.85 -15.58 8.18
CA ILE A 573 -5.04 -14.64 8.97
C ILE A 573 -5.19 -14.85 10.48
N ALA A 574 -6.21 -15.53 10.96
CA ALA A 574 -6.36 -15.77 12.39
C ALA A 574 -5.52 -16.95 12.89
N THR A 575 -4.66 -16.74 13.88
CA THR A 575 -3.86 -17.81 14.50
C THR A 575 -3.99 -17.78 16.02
N PRO A 576 -3.60 -18.88 16.71
CA PRO A 576 -3.28 -18.79 18.12
C PRO A 576 -2.28 -17.65 18.38
N LEU A 577 -2.49 -16.92 19.46
CA LEU A 577 -1.58 -15.88 19.95
C LEU A 577 -0.63 -16.46 21.01
N PRO A 578 0.55 -15.87 21.24
CA PRO A 578 1.52 -16.31 22.25
C PRO A 578 1.04 -15.96 23.68
N LEU A 579 -0.08 -16.58 24.07
CA LEU A 579 -0.70 -16.50 25.40
C LEU A 579 -0.18 -17.65 26.27
N PRO A 580 -0.19 -17.51 27.61
CA PRO A 580 0.10 -18.62 28.50
C PRO A 580 -0.89 -19.77 28.28
N GLN A 581 -0.44 -21.02 28.51
CA GLN A 581 -1.36 -22.16 28.44
C GLN A 581 -2.47 -22.00 29.49
N PRO A 582 -3.73 -22.30 29.14
CA PRO A 582 -4.84 -22.21 30.08
C PRO A 582 -4.62 -23.18 31.26
N GLN A 583 -4.61 -22.66 32.48
CA GLN A 583 -4.83 -23.46 33.69
C GLN A 583 -6.37 -23.65 33.88
N PRO A 584 -6.85 -24.68 34.58
CA PRO A 584 -8.08 -25.41 34.24
C PRO A 584 -9.35 -24.52 34.15
N VAL A 585 -10.24 -24.86 33.18
CA VAL A 585 -11.65 -24.47 32.88
C VAL A 585 -12.09 -22.99 33.02
N ASP A 586 -11.62 -22.28 34.05
CA ASP A 586 -11.86 -20.86 34.32
C ASP A 586 -10.77 -19.94 33.75
N ALA A 587 -9.99 -20.41 32.76
CA ALA A 587 -8.97 -19.61 32.11
C ALA A 587 -9.56 -18.32 31.51
N THR A 588 -9.27 -17.19 32.15
CA THR A 588 -9.63 -15.84 31.68
C THR A 588 -8.76 -15.39 30.50
N THR A 589 -7.73 -16.17 30.19
CA THR A 589 -6.80 -15.96 29.07
C THR A 589 -6.61 -17.27 28.33
N ASP A 590 -7.00 -17.35 27.06
CA ASP A 590 -6.98 -18.59 26.29
C ASP A 590 -7.05 -18.37 24.76
N ASN A 591 -6.58 -19.36 24.00
CA ASN A 591 -6.78 -19.49 22.56
C ASN A 591 -7.84 -20.54 22.25
N LEU A 592 -9.00 -20.09 21.78
CA LEU A 592 -10.17 -20.92 21.51
C LEU A 592 -10.32 -21.12 19.99
N GLU A 593 -10.13 -22.36 19.54
CA GLU A 593 -10.46 -22.73 18.16
C GLU A 593 -11.98 -22.94 18.03
N ILE A 594 -12.61 -22.19 17.13
CA ILE A 594 -14.01 -22.38 16.77
C ILE A 594 -14.07 -23.18 15.46
N ALA A 595 -14.95 -24.18 15.40
CA ALA A 595 -15.23 -24.86 14.15
C ALA A 595 -15.91 -23.91 13.15
N ASP A 596 -15.62 -24.07 11.85
CA ASP A 596 -16.53 -23.51 10.85
C ASP A 596 -17.85 -24.32 10.92
N PRO A 597 -19.03 -23.68 10.96
CA PRO A 597 -20.29 -24.41 11.10
C PRO A 597 -20.50 -25.36 9.92
N ASP A 598 -20.80 -26.62 10.22
CA ASP A 598 -20.93 -27.71 9.24
C ASP A 598 -22.25 -27.67 8.44
N ALA A 599 -23.03 -26.59 8.56
CA ALA A 599 -24.30 -26.45 7.86
C ALA A 599 -24.09 -26.10 6.39
N ALA A 600 -24.74 -26.86 5.51
CA ALA A 600 -24.59 -26.92 4.04
C ALA A 600 -24.65 -25.61 3.22
N ARG A 601 -24.68 -24.40 3.81
CA ARG A 601 -24.98 -23.16 3.07
C ARG A 601 -23.89 -22.10 3.02
N ARG A 602 -23.06 -21.89 4.05
CA ARG A 602 -22.04 -20.81 4.01
C ARG A 602 -20.87 -21.04 4.98
N LEU A 603 -19.67 -21.18 4.41
CA LEU A 603 -18.42 -21.17 5.17
C LEU A 603 -18.18 -19.76 5.72
N GLN A 604 -18.00 -19.61 7.04
CA GLN A 604 -17.84 -18.31 7.68
C GLN A 604 -16.39 -17.83 7.58
N VAL A 605 -15.41 -18.73 7.72
CA VAL A 605 -13.97 -18.44 7.56
C VAL A 605 -13.55 -17.29 8.48
N HIS A 606 -13.52 -16.07 7.94
CA HIS A 606 -13.09 -14.85 8.60
C HIS A 606 -14.27 -14.00 9.12
N SER A 607 -15.53 -14.38 8.87
CA SER A 607 -16.72 -13.65 9.30
C SER A 607 -17.41 -14.30 10.51
N ASP A 608 -18.41 -13.60 11.05
CA ASP A 608 -19.42 -14.14 11.96
C ASP A 608 -18.86 -14.88 13.19
N TYR A 609 -17.70 -14.43 13.69
CA TYR A 609 -17.20 -14.88 15.00
C TYR A 609 -18.15 -14.46 16.13
N TRP A 610 -18.73 -13.26 16.03
CA TRP A 610 -19.60 -12.65 17.04
C TRP A 610 -20.82 -13.49 17.42
N ILE A 611 -21.39 -14.18 16.43
CA ILE A 611 -22.59 -15.00 16.59
C ILE A 611 -22.26 -16.47 16.83
N ALA A 612 -20.98 -16.84 16.94
CA ALA A 612 -20.57 -18.20 17.25
C ALA A 612 -20.99 -18.53 18.69
N PRO A 613 -21.72 -19.63 18.94
CA PRO A 613 -22.19 -20.00 20.27
C PRO A 613 -21.09 -19.99 21.33
N GLU A 614 -19.91 -20.50 20.98
CA GLU A 614 -18.75 -20.60 21.86
C GLU A 614 -18.22 -19.22 22.28
N GLN A 615 -18.23 -18.23 21.36
CA GLN A 615 -17.84 -16.87 21.70
C GLN A 615 -18.91 -16.20 22.57
N VAL A 616 -20.19 -16.34 22.22
CA VAL A 616 -21.31 -15.75 22.98
C VAL A 616 -21.32 -16.26 24.42
N GLU A 617 -21.16 -17.57 24.62
CA GLU A 617 -21.12 -18.20 25.94
C GLU A 617 -19.93 -17.68 26.78
N ARG A 618 -18.73 -17.64 26.20
CA ARG A 618 -17.53 -17.18 26.93
C ARG A 618 -17.56 -15.68 27.23
N VAL A 619 -18.09 -14.84 26.33
CA VAL A 619 -18.29 -13.41 26.59
C VAL A 619 -19.29 -13.21 27.73
N ALA A 620 -20.38 -13.98 27.76
CA ALA A 620 -21.36 -13.92 28.84
C ALA A 620 -20.75 -14.27 30.21
N LEU A 621 -19.78 -15.20 30.26
CA LEU A 621 -19.05 -15.56 31.49
C LEU A 621 -18.06 -14.48 31.94
N CYS A 622 -17.55 -13.64 31.04
CA CYS A 622 -16.60 -12.58 31.36
C CYS A 622 -17.25 -11.40 32.10
N LEU A 623 -18.52 -11.10 31.81
CA LEU A 623 -19.25 -9.97 32.40
C LEU A 623 -19.43 -10.10 33.94
N PRO A 624 -19.78 -11.29 34.50
CA PRO A 624 -19.81 -11.50 35.95
C PRO A 624 -18.42 -11.59 36.62
N GLN A 625 -17.41 -12.13 35.93
CA GLN A 625 -16.09 -12.42 36.51
C GLN A 625 -15.20 -11.18 36.67
N ALA A 626 -15.34 -10.17 35.81
CA ALA A 626 -14.62 -8.91 35.94
C ALA A 626 -14.94 -8.15 37.25
N GLY A 627 -16.03 -8.50 37.94
CA GLY A 627 -16.34 -8.04 39.29
C GLY A 627 -15.64 -8.81 40.42
N ARG A 628 -15.16 -10.04 40.20
CA ARG A 628 -14.65 -10.96 41.25
C ARG A 628 -13.13 -10.99 41.42
N HIS A 629 -12.35 -10.56 40.43
CA HIS A 629 -10.88 -10.57 40.49
C HIS A 629 -10.27 -9.60 41.55
N ARG A 630 -11.10 -8.90 42.34
CA ARG A 630 -10.67 -8.00 43.42
C ARG A 630 -10.56 -8.64 44.81
N ASP A 631 -11.15 -9.82 45.05
CA ASP A 631 -11.23 -10.36 46.42
C ASP A 631 -10.01 -11.16 46.88
N VAL A 632 -8.99 -11.34 46.05
CA VAL A 632 -7.76 -12.10 46.42
C VAL A 632 -6.71 -11.22 47.12
N GLY A 633 -6.99 -9.93 47.36
CA GLY A 633 -6.04 -8.97 47.94
C GLY A 633 -6.38 -8.41 49.34
N ARG A 634 -7.57 -8.67 49.90
CA ARG A 634 -7.92 -8.17 51.24
C ARG A 634 -7.61 -9.21 52.31
N ARG A 635 -6.57 -8.95 53.13
CA ARG A 635 -6.47 -9.57 54.46
C ARG A 635 -7.77 -9.29 55.21
N PRO A 636 -8.37 -10.27 55.91
CA PRO A 636 -9.53 -10.00 56.74
C PRO A 636 -9.12 -9.11 57.90
N ASP A 637 -9.77 -7.95 58.02
CA ASP A 637 -9.59 -7.02 59.11
C ASP A 637 -9.91 -7.70 60.45
N VAL A 638 -8.99 -7.51 61.40
CA VAL A 638 -9.13 -7.91 62.79
C VAL A 638 -10.31 -7.15 63.40
N VAL A 639 -11.29 -7.90 63.91
CA VAL A 639 -12.43 -7.39 64.67
C VAL A 639 -11.92 -6.63 65.91
N PRO A 640 -12.28 -5.35 66.15
CA PRO A 640 -11.94 -4.70 67.40
C PRO A 640 -12.89 -5.16 68.51
N ALA A 641 -12.30 -5.53 69.65
CA ALA A 641 -13.00 -5.92 70.85
C ALA A 641 -13.90 -4.80 71.40
N ALA A 642 -15.05 -5.20 71.94
CA ALA A 642 -16.04 -4.35 72.58
C ALA A 642 -15.46 -3.54 73.75
N GLY A 643 -15.60 -2.20 73.68
CA GLY A 643 -15.34 -1.27 74.76
C GLY A 643 -16.62 -0.75 75.38
N LYS A 644 -16.81 -1.01 76.68
CA LYS A 644 -17.93 -0.61 77.54
C LYS A 644 -18.13 0.91 77.59
N ALA A 645 -19.37 1.35 77.49
CA ALA A 645 -19.80 2.68 77.92
C ALA A 645 -20.06 2.71 79.44
N LYS A 646 -19.43 3.65 80.13
CA LYS A 646 -19.83 4.24 81.41
C LYS A 646 -19.47 5.72 81.35
N GLY A 647 -20.43 6.59 81.66
CA GLY A 647 -20.26 8.04 81.76
C GLY A 647 -21.22 8.77 80.84
#